data_AF-A0AAV3R446-F1
#
_entry.id   AF-A0AAV3R446-F1
#
_cell.length_a   1.000
_cell.length_b   1.000
_cell.length_c   1.000
_cell.angle_alpha   90.00
_cell.angle_beta   90.00
_cell.angle_gamma   90.00
#
_symmetry.space_group_name_H-M   'P 1'
#
loop_
_entity.id
_entity.type
_entity.pdbx_description
1 polymer ?
#
loop_
_entity_poly.entity_id
_entity_poly.type
_entity_poly.pdbx_seq_one_letter_code
_entity_poly.pdbx_strand_id
1 'polypeptide(L)'
;MRTSSVGSGSRRTSYSRTFDLPDDYSDGVGGAMLPIFLNDLCKNNEDDLVEVTLELEEASSYVLKSVTPPGRAQIGTRGIFASSTAEKLTKKLSHYLKTPPSMTSSEVDEQSVGNCPVSERERMRRKAMKMKAKLVRDKSSAQRALGGLRFISKNTDELDGDVLWKKVESRFDALAVEDLLSREHFGECIGMADSKEFALGVFDALARRRRQKIDKITRAELHEFWLQISDQSFDARLQIFFDMADSNEDGRITRDEVQELLMLSASANKLSKLKERAEEYACLIMEELDPEGLGYIEIWQLETLLLQKDRYMDYSRQLSLASVNWSQNLGTCKSVNMVRRASNKLKSYILENWQRGWILLLWLMAMAGLFTWKFLQYRQRSAFQVMGYCLGTAKGAAETLKLNMALILLPVCRNVLTYLRSTRARHFIPLDDNINFHKIIAVAIVIGVMIHAGIHLSCDFPRLINAPPEKFELIASDFNNVRPTYKSLYSSLVVLTGISMVILMTIAITLATKYFRKNTVKLPSPFNRLTGFNAFWYSHHLFALVYILLIVHGTFLFLVHEWYQKTTWTYIGVPLLLYVAERSLRTCRSEHYSVKILKSSVLPGDVLSLVMSKPNGFKYKSGQYIFLQCPNISSFEWHPFSITSAPGDNYLSVHIRSVGDWTHELKRVFAEDTGSSCMIGRAKFGELGNVKQTSLPRLLVDGPYGAPAQDYQNYDVLLLVGLGIGATPFISILKDLLNNSRTEDQMDSNTETSKSEDSLNSFASPGTTLSGKKKSQRTKSAHLYWVTREPGSFEWFKGVMDEVAEIDQKGQIEMHNYLTSVYEEGDARSTLITMVQALNHAKHGVDILSGTRVRTHFARPNWKEVFHKIASRYSYSTIGVFYCGMPVLAKELKKLSKELSHKTSTRFEFHKEYF
;
A
#
# COMPACT_ATOMS: atom_id res chain seq x y z
N MET A 1 53.24 -25.21 -45.73
CA MET A 1 53.51 -26.43 -46.52
C MET A 1 52.21 -26.84 -47.19
N ARG A 2 52.23 -26.94 -48.53
CA ARG A 2 51.20 -27.46 -49.46
C ARG A 2 49.86 -26.72 -49.62
N THR A 3 49.86 -25.87 -50.66
CA THR A 3 48.93 -25.77 -51.81
C THR A 3 48.23 -27.11 -52.15
N SER A 4 46.98 -27.22 -52.64
CA SER A 4 46.30 -26.71 -53.87
C SER A 4 44.86 -27.30 -53.87
N SER A 5 43.77 -26.83 -54.51
CA SER A 5 43.50 -26.32 -55.87
C SER A 5 42.12 -25.61 -55.91
N VAL A 6 41.97 -24.40 -56.47
CA VAL A 6 41.43 -24.06 -57.82
C VAL A 6 40.03 -24.63 -58.16
N GLY A 7 39.07 -23.73 -58.44
CA GLY A 7 37.78 -24.08 -59.08
C GLY A 7 36.67 -23.01 -58.98
N SER A 8 36.68 -22.06 -59.92
CA SER A 8 35.83 -20.85 -60.04
C SER A 8 34.33 -21.09 -60.35
N GLY A 9 33.44 -20.17 -59.90
CA GLY A 9 32.27 -19.77 -60.71
C GLY A 9 31.04 -19.11 -60.02
N SER A 10 31.08 -17.77 -59.80
CA SER A 10 29.97 -16.77 -59.98
C SER A 10 28.68 -16.88 -59.10
N ARG A 11 28.08 -15.85 -58.44
CA ARG A 11 27.90 -14.42 -58.78
C ARG A 11 27.32 -13.59 -57.58
N ARG A 12 27.99 -12.46 -57.27
CA ARG A 12 27.61 -11.14 -56.67
C ARG A 12 26.42 -10.96 -55.70
N THR A 13 26.67 -10.26 -54.58
CA THR A 13 26.23 -8.86 -54.30
C THR A 13 26.98 -8.24 -53.10
N SER A 14 27.13 -6.92 -53.10
CA SER A 14 28.19 -6.11 -52.44
C SER A 14 27.77 -5.34 -51.18
N TYR A 15 28.74 -5.16 -50.30
CA TYR A 15 28.80 -4.33 -49.08
C TYR A 15 29.33 -2.90 -49.34
N SER A 16 28.99 -1.94 -48.46
CA SER A 16 29.92 -1.03 -47.73
C SER A 16 29.12 -0.18 -46.70
N ARG A 17 29.36 -0.21 -45.37
CA ARG A 17 30.43 0.43 -44.53
C ARG A 17 30.46 1.98 -44.68
N THR A 18 30.57 2.85 -43.66
CA THR A 18 31.07 2.81 -42.26
C THR A 18 30.79 4.17 -41.55
N PHE A 19 30.68 4.19 -40.20
CA PHE A 19 31.21 5.11 -39.12
C PHE A 19 31.58 6.59 -39.47
N ASP A 20 31.40 7.66 -38.67
CA ASP A 20 31.62 7.93 -37.23
C ASP A 20 31.03 9.33 -36.80
N LEU A 21 30.89 9.59 -35.49
CA LEU A 21 30.37 10.80 -34.75
C LEU A 21 31.40 11.96 -34.60
N PRO A 22 31.07 13.25 -34.28
CA PRO A 22 30.79 13.73 -32.87
C PRO A 22 29.97 15.05 -32.62
N ASP A 23 29.48 15.18 -31.37
CA ASP A 23 29.27 16.30 -30.39
C ASP A 23 28.78 17.76 -30.70
N ASP A 24 27.78 18.15 -29.87
CA ASP A 24 27.55 19.39 -29.06
C ASP A 24 27.02 20.78 -29.55
N TYR A 25 26.05 21.26 -28.74
CA TYR A 25 25.60 22.63 -28.32
C TYR A 25 24.96 23.72 -29.23
N SER A 26 23.77 24.15 -28.77
CA SER A 26 23.21 25.54 -28.64
C SER A 26 22.16 26.10 -29.63
N ASP A 27 21.02 26.49 -29.03
CA ASP A 27 20.04 27.58 -29.26
C ASP A 27 19.60 28.04 -30.67
N GLY A 28 18.28 28.15 -30.85
CA GLY A 28 17.69 28.92 -31.95
C GLY A 28 16.20 28.68 -32.24
N VAL A 29 15.37 29.54 -31.65
CA VAL A 29 13.93 29.80 -31.89
C VAL A 29 13.46 29.70 -33.36
N GLY A 30 12.26 29.15 -33.60
CA GLY A 30 11.45 29.56 -34.76
C GLY A 30 10.45 28.55 -35.34
N GLY A 31 9.17 28.65 -34.95
CA GLY A 31 8.02 28.58 -35.88
C GLY A 31 7.53 27.22 -36.39
N ALA A 32 6.39 26.75 -35.83
CA ALA A 32 5.22 26.24 -36.59
C ALA A 32 4.18 25.57 -35.65
N MET A 33 3.62 26.32 -34.70
CA MET A 33 2.33 25.97 -34.07
C MET A 33 1.23 26.76 -34.78
N LEU A 34 0.70 26.22 -35.87
CA LEU A 34 -0.54 26.73 -36.49
C LEU A 34 -1.52 25.62 -36.94
N PRO A 35 -1.12 24.37 -37.24
CA PRO A 35 -2.11 23.32 -37.59
C PRO A 35 -2.80 22.67 -36.38
N ILE A 36 -2.20 22.74 -35.18
CA ILE A 36 -2.74 22.08 -33.97
C ILE A 36 -3.79 22.96 -33.27
N PHE A 37 -3.69 24.28 -33.41
CA PHE A 37 -4.62 25.23 -32.80
C PHE A 37 -5.95 25.33 -33.56
N LEU A 38 -5.97 25.04 -34.87
CA LEU A 38 -7.20 25.03 -35.67
C LEU A 38 -8.02 23.75 -35.48
N ASN A 39 -7.37 22.61 -35.15
CA ASN A 39 -8.08 21.35 -34.95
C ASN A 39 -8.83 21.29 -33.60
N ASP A 40 -8.37 22.05 -32.61
CA ASP A 40 -9.02 22.19 -31.29
C ASP A 40 -10.18 23.22 -31.28
N LEU A 41 -10.29 24.06 -32.31
CA LEU A 41 -11.41 24.99 -32.49
C LEU A 41 -12.60 24.34 -33.22
N CYS A 42 -12.38 23.31 -34.05
CA CYS A 42 -13.45 22.61 -34.76
C CYS A 42 -14.21 21.58 -33.89
N LYS A 43 -13.71 21.24 -32.69
CA LYS A 43 -14.33 20.22 -31.81
C LYS A 43 -15.26 20.77 -30.73
N ASN A 44 -15.36 22.10 -30.58
CA ASN A 44 -16.09 22.76 -29.50
C ASN A 44 -17.34 23.55 -29.93
N ASN A 45 -17.85 23.36 -31.16
CA ASN A 45 -18.96 24.16 -31.70
C ASN A 45 -20.27 23.37 -31.96
N GLU A 46 -20.55 22.27 -31.26
CA GLU A 46 -21.86 21.57 -31.35
C GLU A 46 -22.84 21.83 -30.20
N ASP A 47 -22.55 22.77 -29.28
CA ASP A 47 -23.44 23.06 -28.12
C ASP A 47 -24.02 24.50 -28.13
N ASP A 48 -24.48 24.99 -29.28
CA ASP A 48 -25.37 26.18 -29.34
C ASP A 48 -26.40 26.02 -30.48
N LEU A 49 -27.37 25.14 -30.27
CA LEU A 49 -28.55 25.03 -31.15
C LEU A 49 -29.65 25.97 -30.64
N VAL A 50 -30.09 26.89 -31.49
CA VAL A 50 -31.25 27.75 -31.26
C VAL A 50 -32.46 27.10 -31.92
N GLU A 51 -33.55 26.91 -31.16
CA GLU A 51 -34.80 26.37 -31.71
C GLU A 51 -35.52 27.48 -32.48
N VAL A 52 -35.71 27.28 -33.79
CA VAL A 52 -36.37 28.23 -34.69
C VAL A 52 -37.64 27.59 -35.25
N THR A 53 -38.78 28.20 -34.97
CA THR A 53 -40.10 27.74 -35.45
C THR A 53 -40.49 28.56 -36.69
N LEU A 54 -40.62 27.89 -37.84
CA LEU A 54 -41.08 28.46 -39.11
C LEU A 54 -42.47 27.90 -39.43
N GLU A 55 -43.39 28.75 -39.86
CA GLU A 55 -44.73 28.36 -40.30
C GLU A 55 -44.84 28.58 -41.82
N LEU A 56 -45.40 27.61 -42.53
CA LEU A 56 -45.60 27.65 -43.97
C LEU A 56 -47.00 28.21 -44.26
N GLU A 57 -47.06 29.40 -44.84
CA GLU A 57 -48.24 29.84 -45.60
C GLU A 57 -47.97 29.68 -47.10
N GLU A 58 -49.04 29.45 -47.85
CA GLU A 58 -49.11 28.94 -49.23
C GLU A 58 -47.91 29.24 -50.15
N ALA A 59 -47.49 28.16 -50.84
CA ALA A 59 -46.53 28.08 -51.93
C ALA A 59 -45.68 29.34 -52.23
N SER A 60 -44.60 29.47 -51.45
CA SER A 60 -43.33 30.16 -51.75
C SER A 60 -42.91 31.36 -50.85
N SER A 61 -43.31 31.42 -49.59
CA SER A 61 -42.62 32.28 -48.60
C SER A 61 -42.58 31.69 -47.19
N TYR A 62 -41.48 31.89 -46.46
CA TYR A 62 -41.31 31.47 -45.07
C TYR A 62 -41.31 32.70 -44.16
N VAL A 63 -42.10 32.68 -43.07
CA VAL A 63 -42.10 33.74 -42.05
C VAL A 63 -41.59 33.19 -40.72
N LEU A 64 -40.64 33.92 -40.11
CA LEU A 64 -40.00 33.59 -38.84
C LEU A 64 -40.94 33.93 -37.66
N LYS A 65 -41.40 32.93 -36.91
CA LYS A 65 -42.39 33.13 -35.84
C LYS A 65 -41.77 33.35 -34.45
N SER A 66 -40.69 32.66 -34.10
CA SER A 66 -39.94 32.92 -32.85
C SER A 66 -38.53 32.32 -32.86
N VAL A 67 -37.64 32.94 -32.08
CA VAL A 67 -36.27 32.47 -31.81
C VAL A 67 -36.06 32.53 -30.30
N THR A 68 -35.82 31.39 -29.66
CA THR A 68 -35.69 31.32 -28.18
C THR A 68 -34.31 30.82 -27.77
N PRO A 69 -33.50 31.59 -27.01
CA PRO A 69 -32.23 31.11 -26.44
C PRO A 69 -32.44 30.38 -25.09
N PRO A 70 -31.56 29.45 -24.68
CA PRO A 70 -31.73 28.72 -23.42
C PRO A 70 -31.39 29.59 -22.21
N GLY A 71 -32.42 30.08 -21.52
CA GLY A 71 -32.30 30.97 -20.35
C GLY A 71 -32.13 30.25 -19.01
N ARG A 72 -31.08 30.63 -18.27
CA ARG A 72 -30.91 30.39 -16.82
C ARG A 72 -31.59 31.54 -16.06
N ALA A 73 -32.68 31.24 -15.35
CA ALA A 73 -33.42 32.24 -14.59
C ALA A 73 -32.60 32.82 -13.41
N GLN A 74 -32.45 34.15 -13.38
CA GLN A 74 -32.15 34.93 -12.17
C GLN A 74 -33.31 35.89 -11.91
N ILE A 75 -33.88 35.77 -10.71
CA ILE A 75 -34.91 36.66 -10.16
C ILE A 75 -34.23 37.94 -9.65
N GLY A 76 -34.78 39.09 -10.02
CA GLY A 76 -34.23 40.40 -9.74
C GLY A 76 -34.39 40.87 -8.28
N THR A 77 -33.37 41.57 -7.80
CA THR A 77 -33.32 42.33 -6.54
C THR A 77 -33.88 43.74 -6.70
N ARG A 78 -34.77 44.14 -5.78
CA ARG A 78 -34.96 45.53 -5.32
C ARG A 78 -35.08 45.49 -3.79
N GLY A 79 -34.25 46.27 -3.11
CA GLY A 79 -34.05 46.18 -1.65
C GLY A 79 -34.94 47.10 -0.81
N ILE A 80 -34.94 46.86 0.51
CA ILE A 80 -34.56 47.79 1.61
C ILE A 80 -34.83 47.09 2.96
N PHE A 81 -33.93 47.37 3.91
CA PHE A 81 -33.83 46.99 5.33
C PHE A 81 -35.13 46.79 6.14
N ALA A 82 -35.20 45.72 6.93
CA ALA A 82 -35.69 45.74 8.31
C ALA A 82 -35.32 44.45 9.07
N SER A 83 -35.12 44.61 10.37
CA SER A 83 -34.50 43.72 11.35
C SER A 83 -35.32 42.51 11.79
N SER A 84 -34.59 41.53 12.36
CA SER A 84 -34.92 40.66 13.51
C SER A 84 -36.35 40.14 13.71
N THR A 85 -36.41 38.87 14.13
CA THR A 85 -37.56 38.12 14.69
C THR A 85 -38.37 37.30 13.70
N ALA A 86 -37.96 36.03 13.49
CA ALA A 86 -38.85 34.90 13.22
C ALA A 86 -38.12 33.53 13.22
N GLU A 87 -37.09 33.33 14.05
CA GLU A 87 -36.67 31.97 14.42
C GLU A 87 -37.59 31.49 15.55
N LYS A 88 -38.74 30.89 15.21
CA LYS A 88 -39.48 30.02 16.15
C LYS A 88 -40.61 29.14 15.58
N LEU A 89 -40.71 28.94 14.26
CA LEU A 89 -41.85 28.17 13.72
C LEU A 89 -41.54 27.23 12.54
N THR A 90 -40.36 26.62 12.51
CA THR A 90 -40.04 25.52 11.58
C THR A 90 -39.25 24.39 12.24
N LYS A 91 -39.62 24.03 13.48
CA LYS A 91 -39.03 22.88 14.20
C LYS A 91 -40.06 21.84 14.68
N LYS A 92 -41.23 21.75 14.02
CA LYS A 92 -42.28 20.81 14.43
C LYS A 92 -43.07 20.13 13.29
N LEU A 93 -42.48 20.01 12.10
CA LEU A 93 -43.12 19.34 10.96
C LEU A 93 -42.16 18.46 10.12
N SER A 94 -41.15 17.86 10.76
CA SER A 94 -40.23 16.90 10.10
C SER A 94 -40.17 15.53 10.78
N HIS A 95 -41.15 15.21 11.64
CA HIS A 95 -41.09 13.98 12.46
C HIS A 95 -42.19 12.94 12.17
N TYR A 96 -42.92 13.05 11.05
CA TYR A 96 -44.01 12.12 10.72
C TYR A 96 -44.00 11.51 9.31
N LEU A 97 -42.92 11.68 8.54
CA LEU A 97 -42.80 11.06 7.21
C LEU A 97 -41.42 10.47 7.04
N LYS A 98 -41.26 9.17 7.36
CA LYS A 98 -40.30 8.22 6.78
C LYS A 98 -40.44 6.85 7.45
N THR A 99 -41.52 6.16 7.13
CA THR A 99 -41.61 4.70 7.10
C THR A 99 -41.34 4.23 5.66
N PRO A 100 -40.85 2.98 5.45
CA PRO A 100 -40.54 2.48 4.12
C PRO A 100 -41.80 2.46 3.26
N PRO A 101 -41.69 2.56 1.91
CA PRO A 101 -42.86 2.28 1.09
C PRO A 101 -43.15 0.79 1.24
N SER A 102 -44.15 0.45 2.05
CA SER A 102 -44.91 -0.77 1.77
C SER A 102 -45.36 -0.67 0.32
N MET A 103 -45.13 -1.71 -0.47
CA MET A 103 -45.73 -1.82 -1.79
C MET A 103 -47.24 -1.90 -1.65
N THR A 104 -47.89 -0.76 -1.47
CA THR A 104 -49.31 -0.60 -1.74
C THR A 104 -49.43 -0.48 -3.25
N SER A 105 -49.96 -1.54 -3.86
CA SER A 105 -50.51 -1.53 -5.20
C SER A 105 -51.35 -0.27 -5.38
N SER A 106 -50.90 0.63 -6.26
CA SER A 106 -51.75 1.68 -6.81
C SER A 106 -52.89 1.00 -7.55
N GLU A 107 -54.10 1.10 -6.99
CA GLU A 107 -55.36 0.75 -7.63
C GLU A 107 -55.43 1.43 -8.99
N VAL A 108 -55.30 0.63 -10.04
CA VAL A 108 -55.73 0.97 -11.38
C VAL A 108 -57.16 0.48 -11.47
N ASP A 109 -58.09 1.39 -11.80
CA ASP A 109 -59.53 1.18 -12.00
C ASP A 109 -59.94 -0.28 -12.19
N GLU A 110 -60.41 -0.89 -11.11
CA GLU A 110 -60.92 -2.26 -11.08
C GLU A 110 -62.43 -2.26 -11.37
N GLN A 111 -62.82 -1.76 -12.55
CA GLN A 111 -64.17 -1.89 -13.08
C GLN A 111 -64.12 -2.19 -14.58
N SER A 112 -63.71 -3.41 -14.96
CA SER A 112 -64.14 -4.09 -16.22
C SER A 112 -63.40 -5.40 -16.57
N VAL A 113 -62.74 -6.11 -15.65
CA VAL A 113 -62.12 -7.42 -16.01
C VAL A 113 -62.30 -8.45 -14.89
N GLY A 114 -63.53 -8.93 -14.74
CA GLY A 114 -63.88 -9.97 -13.76
C GLY A 114 -63.63 -11.42 -14.21
N ASN A 115 -63.04 -11.66 -15.38
CA ASN A 115 -62.97 -13.01 -15.97
C ASN A 115 -61.64 -13.38 -16.66
N CYS A 116 -60.51 -12.74 -16.32
CA CYS A 116 -59.19 -13.20 -16.80
C CYS A 116 -58.60 -14.25 -15.85
N PRO A 117 -58.11 -15.41 -16.35
CA PRO A 117 -57.38 -16.38 -15.55
C PRO A 117 -56.11 -15.75 -14.94
N VAL A 118 -55.68 -16.22 -13.75
CA VAL A 118 -54.51 -15.72 -12.99
C VAL A 118 -53.26 -15.58 -13.88
N SER A 119 -53.04 -16.57 -14.75
CA SER A 119 -51.98 -16.61 -15.77
C SER A 119 -51.97 -15.39 -16.72
N GLU A 120 -53.13 -14.84 -17.07
CA GLU A 120 -53.24 -13.72 -18.00
C GLU A 120 -52.93 -12.38 -17.33
N ARG A 121 -53.26 -12.26 -16.04
CA ARG A 121 -52.92 -11.10 -15.19
C ARG A 121 -51.41 -11.01 -14.96
N GLU A 122 -50.76 -12.14 -14.71
CA GLU A 122 -49.30 -12.27 -14.61
C GLU A 122 -48.61 -11.91 -15.93
N ARG A 123 -49.13 -12.43 -17.06
CA ARG A 123 -48.60 -12.12 -18.40
C ARG A 123 -48.70 -10.63 -18.75
N MET A 124 -49.77 -9.95 -18.32
CA MET A 124 -49.92 -8.50 -18.49
C MET A 124 -48.94 -7.70 -17.62
N ARG A 125 -48.73 -8.11 -16.35
CA ARG A 125 -47.72 -7.50 -15.47
C ARG A 125 -46.30 -7.66 -16.03
N ARG A 126 -45.95 -8.87 -16.50
CA ARG A 126 -44.65 -9.15 -17.13
C ARG A 126 -44.42 -8.32 -18.40
N LYS A 127 -45.45 -8.16 -19.25
CA LYS A 127 -45.39 -7.27 -20.42
C LYS A 127 -45.17 -5.81 -20.01
N ALA A 128 -45.84 -5.33 -18.97
CA ALA A 128 -45.65 -3.97 -18.44
C ALA A 128 -44.24 -3.78 -17.86
N MET A 129 -43.70 -4.76 -17.12
CA MET A 129 -42.32 -4.74 -16.63
C MET A 129 -41.29 -4.72 -17.76
N LYS A 130 -41.50 -5.55 -18.79
CA LYS A 130 -40.65 -5.58 -19.99
C LYS A 130 -40.67 -4.25 -20.74
N MET A 131 -41.83 -3.59 -20.81
CA MET A 131 -41.97 -2.25 -21.40
C MET A 131 -41.25 -1.18 -20.55
N LYS A 132 -41.35 -1.27 -19.22
CA LYS A 132 -40.63 -0.40 -18.29
C LYS A 132 -39.11 -0.60 -18.36
N ALA A 133 -38.64 -1.84 -18.49
CA ALA A 133 -37.23 -2.17 -18.69
C ALA A 133 -36.68 -1.52 -19.98
N LYS A 134 -37.44 -1.59 -21.07
CA LYS A 134 -37.11 -0.88 -22.32
C LYS A 134 -37.04 0.64 -22.16
N LEU A 135 -37.90 1.23 -21.32
CA LEU A 135 -37.89 2.66 -21.01
C LEU A 135 -36.71 3.09 -20.12
N VAL A 136 -36.17 2.21 -19.28
CA VAL A 136 -34.99 2.49 -18.42
C VAL A 136 -33.69 2.57 -19.24
N ARG A 137 -33.71 2.13 -20.51
CA ARG A 137 -32.57 2.17 -21.44
C ARG A 137 -32.32 3.57 -21.99
N ASP A 138 -31.87 4.48 -21.13
CA ASP A 138 -31.41 5.82 -21.53
C ASP A 138 -30.00 5.77 -22.13
N LYS A 139 -29.67 6.68 -23.06
CA LYS A 139 -28.33 6.80 -23.68
C LYS A 139 -27.18 6.86 -22.63
N SER A 140 -27.42 7.52 -21.49
CA SER A 140 -26.51 7.59 -20.33
C SER A 140 -26.35 6.27 -19.57
N SER A 141 -27.41 5.45 -19.50
CA SER A 141 -27.39 4.15 -18.82
C SER A 141 -26.67 3.09 -19.67
N ALA A 142 -26.95 3.08 -20.98
CA ALA A 142 -26.27 2.23 -21.95
C ALA A 142 -24.77 2.55 -22.03
N GLN A 143 -24.40 3.84 -22.02
CA GLN A 143 -22.98 4.25 -22.05
C GLN A 143 -22.22 3.87 -20.78
N ARG A 144 -22.90 3.76 -19.63
CA ARG A 144 -22.34 3.18 -18.39
C ARG A 144 -22.23 1.65 -18.46
N ALA A 145 -23.20 0.99 -19.09
CA ALA A 145 -23.24 -0.46 -19.29
C ALA A 145 -22.11 -0.97 -20.21
N LEU A 146 -21.61 -0.14 -21.14
CA LEU A 146 -20.48 -0.46 -22.02
C LEU A 146 -19.19 -0.87 -21.26
N GLY A 147 -19.06 -0.47 -19.98
CA GLY A 147 -17.97 -0.90 -19.11
C GLY A 147 -18.12 -2.30 -18.50
N GLY A 148 -19.31 -2.92 -18.60
CA GLY A 148 -19.66 -4.22 -18.03
C GLY A 148 -19.49 -5.40 -19.01
N LEU A 149 -19.46 -6.62 -18.46
CA LEU A 149 -19.39 -7.90 -19.19
C LEU A 149 -18.21 -8.04 -20.18
N ARG A 150 -17.05 -7.47 -19.86
CA ARG A 150 -15.83 -7.63 -20.64
C ARG A 150 -15.27 -9.05 -20.48
N PHE A 151 -15.15 -9.79 -21.57
CA PHE A 151 -14.51 -11.11 -21.56
C PHE A 151 -12.98 -11.04 -21.65
N ILE A 152 -12.45 -9.93 -22.21
CA ILE A 152 -11.01 -9.68 -22.38
C ILE A 152 -10.62 -8.42 -21.58
N SER A 153 -9.53 -8.50 -20.81
CA SER A 153 -9.11 -7.46 -19.86
C SER A 153 -8.63 -6.15 -20.51
N LYS A 154 -8.81 -5.03 -19.77
CA LYS A 154 -8.53 -3.63 -20.13
C LYS A 154 -7.06 -3.23 -20.39
N ASN A 155 -6.14 -4.17 -20.61
CA ASN A 155 -4.74 -3.79 -20.83
C ASN A 155 -4.51 -3.35 -22.27
N THR A 156 -5.01 -2.15 -22.59
CA THR A 156 -4.33 -1.07 -23.33
C THR A 156 -5.40 -0.08 -23.78
N ASP A 157 -5.50 1.05 -23.09
CA ASP A 157 -5.92 2.27 -23.77
C ASP A 157 -5.03 2.40 -25.03
N GLU A 158 -5.67 2.50 -26.21
CA GLU A 158 -5.07 2.91 -27.50
C GLU A 158 -4.08 1.97 -28.22
N LEU A 159 -4.17 0.64 -28.09
CA LEU A 159 -3.43 -0.27 -29.00
C LEU A 159 -4.39 -1.16 -29.79
N ASP A 160 -4.31 -1.01 -31.12
CA ASP A 160 -5.04 -1.68 -32.19
C ASP A 160 -5.45 -3.13 -31.88
N GLY A 161 -6.72 -3.47 -32.13
CA GLY A 161 -7.24 -4.84 -32.03
C GLY A 161 -6.41 -5.86 -32.81
N ASP A 162 -5.77 -5.42 -33.89
CA ASP A 162 -4.85 -6.21 -34.72
C ASP A 162 -3.58 -6.66 -33.97
N VAL A 163 -3.08 -5.84 -33.04
CA VAL A 163 -1.90 -6.19 -32.22
C VAL A 163 -2.26 -7.28 -31.21
N LEU A 164 -3.48 -7.24 -30.67
CA LEU A 164 -3.99 -8.27 -29.78
C LEU A 164 -4.25 -9.58 -30.52
N TRP A 165 -4.85 -9.51 -31.72
CA TRP A 165 -5.03 -10.68 -32.58
C TRP A 165 -3.70 -11.35 -32.91
N LYS A 166 -2.66 -10.59 -33.30
CA LYS A 166 -1.31 -11.15 -33.57
C LYS A 166 -0.74 -11.95 -32.40
N LYS A 167 -1.07 -11.59 -31.15
CA LYS A 167 -0.66 -12.36 -29.97
C LYS A 167 -1.49 -13.63 -29.76
N VAL A 168 -2.76 -13.62 -30.15
CA VAL A 168 -3.62 -14.81 -30.12
C VAL A 168 -3.20 -15.77 -31.22
N GLU A 169 -2.94 -15.24 -32.41
CA GLU A 169 -2.43 -15.96 -33.57
C GLU A 169 -1.09 -16.63 -33.29
N SER A 170 -0.13 -15.94 -32.69
CA SER A 170 1.13 -16.57 -32.30
C SER A 170 0.99 -17.67 -31.24
N ARG A 171 -0.05 -17.60 -30.39
CA ARG A 171 -0.40 -18.65 -29.43
C ARG A 171 -1.12 -19.82 -30.10
N PHE A 172 -1.95 -19.55 -31.10
CA PHE A 172 -2.56 -20.59 -31.93
C PHE A 172 -1.46 -21.40 -32.62
N ASP A 173 -0.51 -20.75 -33.27
CA ASP A 173 0.59 -21.42 -33.97
C ASP A 173 1.47 -22.26 -33.01
N ALA A 174 1.51 -21.89 -31.71
CA ALA A 174 2.26 -22.63 -30.69
C ALA A 174 1.49 -23.82 -30.08
N LEU A 175 0.15 -23.77 -30.08
CA LEU A 175 -0.73 -24.75 -29.40
C LEU A 175 -1.47 -25.68 -30.36
N ALA A 176 -1.58 -25.29 -31.63
CA ALA A 176 -2.25 -26.07 -32.66
C ALA A 176 -1.42 -27.29 -33.06
N VAL A 177 -2.10 -28.41 -33.30
CA VAL A 177 -1.52 -29.62 -33.87
C VAL A 177 -2.25 -29.86 -35.19
N GLU A 178 -1.50 -29.91 -36.30
CA GLU A 178 -2.07 -30.02 -37.66
C GLU A 178 -3.05 -28.87 -38.00
N ASP A 179 -2.68 -27.61 -37.68
CA ASP A 179 -3.49 -26.40 -37.89
C ASP A 179 -4.88 -26.41 -37.22
N LEU A 180 -5.08 -27.29 -36.23
CA LEU A 180 -6.29 -27.40 -35.44
C LEU A 180 -6.00 -27.16 -33.95
N LEU A 181 -6.77 -26.27 -33.33
CA LEU A 181 -6.71 -26.01 -31.90
C LEU A 181 -7.80 -26.80 -31.20
N SER A 182 -7.40 -27.64 -30.23
CA SER A 182 -8.38 -28.37 -29.41
C SER A 182 -9.15 -27.44 -28.46
N ARG A 183 -10.38 -27.84 -28.13
CA ARG A 183 -11.25 -27.18 -27.14
C ARG A 183 -10.52 -26.87 -25.83
N GLU A 184 -9.71 -27.79 -25.32
CA GLU A 184 -8.97 -27.61 -24.05
C GLU A 184 -7.93 -26.48 -24.07
N HIS A 185 -7.35 -26.19 -25.24
CA HIS A 185 -6.35 -25.14 -25.41
C HIS A 185 -6.96 -23.79 -25.79
N PHE A 186 -8.28 -23.71 -26.03
CA PHE A 186 -8.97 -22.47 -26.39
C PHE A 186 -8.73 -21.34 -25.39
N GLY A 187 -8.93 -21.63 -24.09
CA GLY A 187 -8.75 -20.64 -23.03
C GLY A 187 -7.32 -20.09 -22.96
N GLU A 188 -6.31 -20.93 -23.18
CA GLU A 188 -4.91 -20.52 -23.20
C GLU A 188 -4.60 -19.62 -24.41
N CYS A 189 -5.15 -19.97 -25.57
CA CYS A 189 -5.00 -19.23 -26.82
C CYS A 189 -5.56 -17.80 -26.74
N ILE A 190 -6.77 -17.62 -26.19
CA ILE A 190 -7.39 -16.29 -26.07
C ILE A 190 -6.86 -15.47 -24.88
N GLY A 191 -6.06 -16.07 -23.99
CA GLY A 191 -5.48 -15.39 -22.82
C GLY A 191 -6.28 -15.51 -21.53
N MET A 192 -7.16 -16.50 -21.46
CA MET A 192 -7.92 -16.91 -20.28
C MET A 192 -7.36 -18.21 -19.66
N ALA A 193 -6.03 -18.38 -19.67
CA ALA A 193 -5.37 -19.58 -19.18
C ALA A 193 -5.67 -19.90 -17.69
N ASP A 194 -5.89 -18.86 -16.87
CA ASP A 194 -6.21 -18.98 -15.45
C ASP A 194 -7.64 -19.44 -15.16
N SER A 195 -8.54 -19.38 -16.15
CA SER A 195 -9.98 -19.64 -16.00
C SER A 195 -10.47 -20.56 -17.13
N LYS A 196 -9.87 -21.76 -17.24
CA LYS A 196 -10.13 -22.72 -18.33
C LYS A 196 -11.61 -23.11 -18.42
N GLU A 197 -12.25 -23.50 -17.32
CA GLU A 197 -13.65 -23.91 -17.28
C GLU A 197 -14.59 -22.81 -17.80
N PHE A 198 -14.37 -21.56 -17.39
CA PHE A 198 -15.15 -20.43 -17.87
C PHE A 198 -14.91 -20.17 -19.36
N ALA A 199 -13.66 -20.27 -19.83
CA ALA A 199 -13.34 -20.11 -21.25
C ALA A 199 -13.95 -21.21 -22.12
N LEU A 200 -14.06 -22.43 -21.59
CA LEU A 200 -14.78 -23.53 -22.24
C LEU A 200 -16.28 -23.24 -22.32
N GLY A 201 -16.89 -22.67 -21.28
CA GLY A 201 -18.27 -22.20 -21.32
C GLY A 201 -18.51 -21.17 -22.44
N VAL A 202 -17.57 -20.23 -22.62
CA VAL A 202 -17.62 -19.27 -23.74
C VAL A 202 -17.47 -19.96 -25.09
N PHE A 203 -16.54 -20.91 -25.21
CA PHE A 203 -16.36 -21.69 -26.44
C PHE A 203 -17.63 -22.46 -26.81
N ASP A 204 -18.22 -23.15 -25.83
CA ASP A 204 -19.42 -23.96 -26.05
C ASP A 204 -20.61 -23.07 -26.43
N ALA A 205 -20.75 -21.88 -25.82
CA ALA A 205 -21.77 -20.90 -26.20
C ALA A 205 -21.60 -20.41 -27.65
N LEU A 206 -20.37 -20.08 -28.06
CA LEU A 206 -20.08 -19.64 -29.43
C LEU A 206 -20.27 -20.75 -30.47
N ALA A 207 -19.92 -21.99 -30.13
CA ALA A 207 -20.13 -23.16 -30.97
C ALA A 207 -21.63 -23.48 -31.13
N ARG A 208 -22.39 -23.44 -30.02
CA ARG A 208 -23.86 -23.58 -30.00
C ARG A 208 -24.55 -22.54 -30.87
N ARG A 209 -24.12 -21.29 -30.81
CA ARG A 209 -24.65 -20.21 -31.65
C ARG A 209 -24.54 -20.49 -33.16
N ARG A 210 -23.59 -21.34 -33.56
CA ARG A 210 -23.42 -21.80 -34.94
C ARG A 210 -24.12 -23.11 -35.27
N ARG A 211 -24.80 -23.72 -34.30
CA ARG A 211 -25.38 -25.07 -34.37
C ARG A 211 -24.33 -26.14 -34.69
N GLN A 212 -23.12 -25.94 -34.19
CA GLN A 212 -21.99 -26.82 -34.44
C GLN A 212 -21.47 -27.40 -33.12
N LYS A 213 -21.29 -28.71 -33.06
CA LYS A 213 -20.64 -29.40 -31.93
C LYS A 213 -19.20 -29.70 -32.33
N ILE A 214 -18.32 -28.73 -32.13
CA ILE A 214 -16.93 -28.77 -32.59
C ILE A 214 -15.99 -28.97 -31.40
N ASP A 215 -15.13 -29.99 -31.46
CA ASP A 215 -14.08 -30.22 -30.45
C ASP A 215 -12.73 -29.60 -30.84
N LYS A 216 -12.56 -29.20 -32.11
CA LYS A 216 -11.33 -28.61 -32.66
C LYS A 216 -11.64 -27.50 -33.65
N ILE A 217 -11.02 -26.34 -33.50
CA ILE A 217 -11.25 -25.16 -34.37
C ILE A 217 -10.05 -24.85 -35.24
N THR A 218 -10.32 -24.37 -36.44
CA THR A 218 -9.33 -23.82 -37.36
C THR A 218 -8.96 -22.38 -36.98
N ARG A 219 -7.86 -21.86 -37.53
CA ARG A 219 -7.43 -20.46 -37.33
C ARG A 219 -8.50 -19.44 -37.76
N ALA A 220 -9.21 -19.72 -38.85
CA ALA A 220 -10.27 -18.85 -39.37
C ALA A 220 -11.47 -18.79 -38.41
N GLU A 221 -11.90 -19.94 -37.90
CA GLU A 221 -12.98 -20.02 -36.91
C GLU A 221 -12.59 -19.33 -35.59
N LEU A 222 -11.33 -19.51 -35.13
CA LEU A 222 -10.82 -18.80 -33.97
C LEU A 222 -10.84 -17.28 -34.16
N HIS A 223 -10.47 -16.78 -35.35
CA HIS A 223 -10.51 -15.35 -35.65
C HIS A 223 -11.92 -14.79 -35.56
N GLU A 224 -12.89 -15.55 -36.06
CA GLU A 224 -14.29 -15.13 -36.02
C GLU A 224 -14.85 -15.17 -34.57
N PHE A 225 -14.49 -16.17 -33.78
CA PHE A 225 -14.78 -16.20 -32.34
C PHE A 225 -14.15 -15.00 -31.63
N TRP A 226 -12.90 -14.67 -31.97
CA TRP A 226 -12.20 -13.52 -31.41
C TRP A 226 -12.90 -12.19 -31.73
N LEU A 227 -13.40 -12.00 -32.95
CA LEU A 227 -14.18 -10.81 -33.33
C LEU A 227 -15.45 -10.66 -32.49
N GLN A 228 -16.15 -11.76 -32.21
CA GLN A 228 -17.36 -11.73 -31.36
C GLN A 228 -17.04 -11.43 -29.89
N ILE A 229 -15.98 -12.01 -29.34
CA ILE A 229 -15.58 -11.80 -27.93
C ILE A 229 -15.00 -10.39 -27.73
N SER A 230 -14.32 -9.84 -28.74
CA SER A 230 -13.67 -8.51 -28.68
C SER A 230 -14.61 -7.34 -28.99
N ASP A 231 -15.85 -7.61 -29.41
CA ASP A 231 -16.87 -6.58 -29.63
C ASP A 231 -17.06 -5.73 -28.36
N GLN A 232 -17.18 -4.41 -28.56
CA GLN A 232 -17.42 -3.42 -27.52
C GLN A 232 -18.90 -3.19 -27.24
N SER A 233 -19.80 -3.73 -28.06
CA SER A 233 -21.24 -3.62 -27.85
C SER A 233 -21.68 -4.38 -26.60
N PHE A 234 -22.45 -3.70 -25.74
CA PHE A 234 -23.00 -4.31 -24.52
C PHE A 234 -23.96 -5.45 -24.85
N ASP A 235 -24.78 -5.29 -25.89
CA ASP A 235 -25.78 -6.29 -26.28
C ASP A 235 -25.13 -7.59 -26.78
N ALA A 236 -24.05 -7.53 -27.57
CA ALA A 236 -23.34 -8.74 -27.99
C ALA A 236 -22.70 -9.48 -26.81
N ARG A 237 -22.11 -8.73 -25.86
CA ARG A 237 -21.53 -9.32 -24.64
C ARG A 237 -22.57 -9.93 -23.73
N LEU A 238 -23.72 -9.27 -23.56
CA LEU A 238 -24.84 -9.78 -22.78
C LEU A 238 -25.40 -11.05 -23.41
N GLN A 239 -25.53 -11.08 -24.74
CA GLN A 239 -25.98 -12.28 -25.44
C GLN A 239 -25.01 -13.45 -25.23
N ILE A 240 -23.71 -13.25 -25.41
CA ILE A 240 -22.70 -14.31 -25.16
C ILE A 240 -22.78 -14.80 -23.70
N PHE A 241 -22.97 -13.87 -22.75
CA PHE A 241 -23.09 -14.22 -21.34
C PHE A 241 -24.37 -14.99 -21.04
N PHE A 242 -25.48 -14.64 -21.70
CA PHE A 242 -26.76 -15.34 -21.61
C PHE A 242 -26.67 -16.74 -22.22
N ASP A 243 -26.12 -16.87 -23.42
CA ASP A 243 -25.92 -18.16 -24.13
C ASP A 243 -24.95 -19.09 -23.39
N MET A 244 -24.08 -18.55 -22.54
CA MET A 244 -23.21 -19.32 -21.65
C MET A 244 -23.96 -19.88 -20.44
N ALA A 245 -25.03 -19.21 -20.00
CA ALA A 245 -25.89 -19.65 -18.90
C ALA A 245 -26.98 -20.63 -19.37
N ASP A 246 -27.61 -20.31 -20.50
CA ASP A 246 -28.63 -21.11 -21.16
C ASP A 246 -27.97 -22.33 -21.84
N SER A 247 -27.99 -23.46 -21.14
CA SER A 247 -27.34 -24.68 -21.61
C SER A 247 -28.25 -25.51 -22.51
N ASN A 248 -29.57 -25.27 -22.46
CA ASN A 248 -30.59 -26.04 -23.15
C ASN A 248 -31.18 -25.33 -24.40
N GLU A 249 -30.75 -24.08 -24.66
CA GLU A 249 -31.16 -23.22 -25.77
C GLU A 249 -32.66 -22.86 -25.77
N ASP A 250 -33.31 -22.88 -24.60
CA ASP A 250 -34.75 -22.57 -24.49
C ASP A 250 -35.04 -21.07 -24.33
N GLY A 251 -33.99 -20.23 -24.26
CA GLY A 251 -34.08 -18.80 -24.10
C GLY A 251 -34.44 -18.36 -22.67
N ARG A 252 -34.29 -19.26 -21.69
CA ARG A 252 -34.60 -19.04 -20.29
C ARG A 252 -33.46 -19.59 -19.43
N ILE A 253 -33.23 -18.95 -18.30
CA ILE A 253 -32.22 -19.38 -17.33
C ILE A 253 -32.96 -19.82 -16.07
N THR A 254 -32.86 -21.10 -15.74
CA THR A 254 -33.41 -21.70 -14.53
C THR A 254 -32.50 -21.44 -13.31
N ARG A 255 -33.01 -21.70 -12.11
CA ARG A 255 -32.21 -21.56 -10.87
C ARG A 255 -30.93 -22.40 -10.90
N ASP A 256 -31.02 -23.62 -11.41
CA ASP A 256 -29.90 -24.56 -11.41
C ASP A 256 -28.82 -24.09 -12.42
N GLU A 257 -29.21 -23.51 -13.55
CA GLU A 257 -28.29 -22.87 -14.51
C GLU A 257 -27.62 -21.61 -13.92
N VAL A 258 -28.36 -20.79 -13.16
CA VAL A 258 -27.75 -19.67 -12.41
C VAL A 258 -26.72 -20.19 -11.41
N GLN A 259 -27.01 -21.29 -10.72
CA GLN A 259 -26.09 -21.92 -9.78
C GLN A 259 -24.83 -22.41 -10.50
N GLU A 260 -24.95 -23.12 -11.62
CA GLU A 260 -23.82 -23.57 -12.42
C GLU A 260 -22.94 -22.41 -12.91
N LEU A 261 -23.56 -21.33 -13.41
CA LEU A 261 -22.85 -20.15 -13.85
C LEU A 261 -22.10 -19.45 -12.70
N LEU A 262 -22.73 -19.38 -11.53
CA LEU A 262 -22.10 -18.84 -10.33
C LEU A 262 -20.92 -19.70 -9.88
N MET A 263 -21.03 -21.02 -10.01
CA MET A 263 -19.94 -21.96 -9.71
C MET A 263 -18.75 -21.78 -10.66
N LEU A 264 -19.00 -21.58 -11.96
CA LEU A 264 -17.96 -21.26 -12.96
C LEU A 264 -17.27 -19.93 -12.64
N SER A 265 -18.04 -18.89 -12.32
CA SER A 265 -17.50 -17.58 -11.87
C SER A 265 -16.69 -17.69 -10.57
N ALA A 266 -17.17 -18.47 -9.59
CA ALA A 266 -16.48 -18.71 -8.33
C ALA A 266 -15.15 -19.47 -8.55
N SER A 267 -15.16 -20.49 -9.42
CA SER A 267 -13.99 -21.28 -9.82
C SER A 267 -12.95 -20.39 -10.51
N ALA A 268 -13.37 -19.59 -11.49
CA ALA A 268 -12.52 -18.64 -12.21
C ALA A 268 -11.84 -17.62 -11.27
N ASN A 269 -12.50 -17.22 -10.19
CA ASN A 269 -11.99 -16.28 -9.19
C ASN A 269 -11.37 -16.95 -7.94
N LYS A 270 -11.29 -18.29 -7.92
CA LYS A 270 -10.72 -19.10 -6.82
C LYS A 270 -11.40 -18.83 -5.46
N LEU A 271 -12.73 -18.68 -5.46
CA LEU A 271 -13.55 -18.40 -4.28
C LEU A 271 -14.27 -19.66 -3.77
N SER A 272 -13.59 -20.47 -2.95
CA SER A 272 -14.15 -21.73 -2.44
C SER A 272 -15.40 -21.55 -1.57
N LYS A 273 -15.42 -20.58 -0.65
CA LYS A 273 -16.58 -20.30 0.21
C LYS A 273 -17.83 -19.91 -0.60
N LEU A 274 -17.66 -19.22 -1.73
CA LEU A 274 -18.76 -18.85 -2.61
C LEU A 274 -19.32 -20.08 -3.33
N LYS A 275 -18.45 -21.02 -3.71
CA LYS A 275 -18.80 -22.30 -4.33
C LYS A 275 -19.71 -23.13 -3.40
N GLU A 276 -19.40 -23.16 -2.11
CA GLU A 276 -20.19 -23.91 -1.11
C GLU A 276 -21.60 -23.34 -0.89
N ARG A 277 -21.80 -22.03 -1.09
CA ARG A 277 -23.08 -21.33 -0.89
C ARG A 277 -23.75 -20.92 -2.20
N ALA A 278 -23.35 -21.51 -3.32
CA ALA A 278 -23.85 -21.11 -4.63
C ALA A 278 -25.37 -21.26 -4.76
N GLU A 279 -25.95 -22.29 -4.11
CA GLU A 279 -27.41 -22.51 -4.09
C GLU A 279 -28.16 -21.37 -3.39
N GLU A 280 -27.68 -20.94 -2.21
CA GLU A 280 -28.28 -19.82 -1.46
C GLU A 280 -28.26 -18.52 -2.28
N TYR A 281 -27.14 -18.26 -2.95
CA TYR A 281 -26.97 -17.07 -3.78
C TYR A 281 -27.76 -17.13 -5.09
N ALA A 282 -27.91 -18.31 -5.71
CA ALA A 282 -28.77 -18.51 -6.86
C ALA A 282 -30.24 -18.26 -6.48
N CYS A 283 -30.69 -18.74 -5.32
CA CYS A 283 -32.01 -18.45 -4.79
C CYS A 283 -32.24 -16.94 -4.60
N LEU A 284 -31.23 -16.22 -4.08
CA LEU A 284 -31.30 -14.77 -3.87
C LEU A 284 -31.36 -13.99 -5.19
N ILE A 285 -30.71 -14.47 -6.26
CA ILE A 285 -30.86 -13.90 -7.61
C ILE A 285 -32.28 -14.16 -8.13
N MET A 286 -32.80 -15.38 -7.99
CA MET A 286 -34.13 -15.75 -8.48
C MET A 286 -35.24 -14.98 -7.76
N GLU A 287 -35.12 -14.77 -6.44
CA GLU A 287 -36.09 -13.99 -5.65
C GLU A 287 -36.21 -12.54 -6.14
N GLU A 288 -35.12 -11.94 -6.60
CA GLU A 288 -35.08 -10.57 -7.09
C GLU A 288 -35.45 -10.46 -8.58
N LEU A 289 -35.03 -11.43 -9.41
CA LEU A 289 -35.25 -11.39 -10.86
C LEU A 289 -36.57 -12.02 -11.28
N ASP A 290 -37.09 -12.99 -10.55
CA ASP A 290 -38.35 -13.69 -10.81
C ASP A 290 -39.33 -13.51 -9.63
N PRO A 291 -39.83 -12.29 -9.39
CA PRO A 291 -40.81 -12.03 -8.33
C PRO A 291 -42.15 -12.73 -8.58
N GLU A 292 -42.35 -13.25 -9.80
CA GLU A 292 -43.55 -13.97 -10.23
C GLU A 292 -43.47 -15.46 -9.88
N GLY A 293 -42.30 -15.99 -9.52
CA GLY A 293 -42.11 -17.39 -9.13
C GLY A 293 -42.29 -18.38 -10.28
N LEU A 294 -42.02 -17.97 -11.53
CA LEU A 294 -42.11 -18.83 -12.71
C LEU A 294 -40.98 -19.86 -12.83
N GLY A 295 -39.92 -19.70 -12.04
CA GLY A 295 -38.74 -20.57 -12.01
C GLY A 295 -37.69 -20.27 -13.07
N TYR A 296 -37.83 -19.19 -13.84
CA TYR A 296 -36.90 -18.86 -14.93
C TYR A 296 -36.72 -17.35 -15.20
N ILE A 297 -35.55 -16.99 -15.72
CA ILE A 297 -35.13 -15.63 -16.06
C ILE A 297 -34.92 -15.49 -17.57
N GLU A 298 -35.49 -14.46 -18.17
CA GLU A 298 -35.27 -14.05 -19.57
C GLU A 298 -34.16 -12.98 -19.67
N ILE A 299 -33.56 -12.83 -20.85
CA ILE A 299 -32.45 -11.90 -21.10
C ILE A 299 -32.71 -10.45 -20.63
N TRP A 300 -33.94 -9.94 -20.80
CA TRP A 300 -34.28 -8.57 -20.40
C TRP A 300 -34.30 -8.35 -18.88
N GLN A 301 -34.56 -9.40 -18.10
CA GLN A 301 -34.50 -9.34 -16.63
C GLN A 301 -33.04 -9.21 -16.18
N LEU A 302 -32.14 -9.99 -16.79
CA LEU A 302 -30.71 -9.90 -16.56
C LEU A 302 -30.15 -8.53 -17.01
N GLU A 303 -30.58 -8.04 -18.17
CA GLU A 303 -30.25 -6.70 -18.69
C GLU A 303 -30.63 -5.61 -17.67
N THR A 304 -31.85 -5.68 -17.15
CA THR A 304 -32.38 -4.69 -16.20
C THR A 304 -31.54 -4.64 -14.93
N LEU A 305 -31.12 -5.79 -14.41
CA LEU A 305 -30.33 -5.86 -13.18
C LEU A 305 -28.88 -5.40 -13.39
N LEU A 306 -28.29 -5.69 -14.55
CA LEU A 306 -26.96 -5.18 -14.90
C LEU A 306 -26.95 -3.66 -15.11
N LEU A 307 -28.01 -3.10 -15.71
CA LEU A 307 -28.19 -1.66 -15.88
C LEU A 307 -28.49 -0.96 -14.55
N GLN A 308 -29.21 -1.62 -13.64
CA GLN A 308 -29.55 -1.08 -12.32
C GLN A 308 -28.52 -1.40 -11.24
N LYS A 309 -27.44 -2.12 -11.56
CA LYS A 309 -26.35 -2.47 -10.63
C LYS A 309 -25.97 -1.26 -9.80
N ASP A 310 -25.64 -0.12 -10.43
CA ASP A 310 -25.20 1.08 -9.71
C ASP A 310 -26.25 1.63 -8.73
N ARG A 311 -27.55 1.45 -9.00
CA ARG A 311 -28.61 1.85 -8.05
C ARG A 311 -28.60 0.98 -6.80
N TYR A 312 -28.47 -0.34 -6.95
CA TYR A 312 -28.27 -1.24 -5.81
C TYR A 312 -26.96 -0.93 -5.09
N MET A 313 -25.93 -0.50 -5.83
CA MET A 313 -24.67 -0.04 -5.26
C MET A 313 -24.82 1.28 -4.49
N ASP A 314 -25.69 2.18 -4.92
CA ASP A 314 -25.97 3.43 -4.21
C ASP A 314 -26.82 3.19 -2.95
N TYR A 315 -27.76 2.23 -2.96
CA TYR A 315 -28.46 1.77 -1.75
C TYR A 315 -27.48 1.18 -0.72
N SER A 316 -26.54 0.33 -1.16
CA SER A 316 -25.46 -0.19 -0.31
C SER A 316 -24.57 0.92 0.27
N ARG A 317 -24.39 2.01 -0.48
CA ARG A 317 -23.60 3.19 -0.10
C ARG A 317 -24.28 4.09 0.91
N GLN A 318 -25.61 4.09 1.01
CA GLN A 318 -26.35 4.90 1.98
C GLN A 318 -26.21 4.36 3.42
N LEU A 319 -25.92 3.07 3.60
CA LEU A 319 -25.57 2.49 4.91
C LEU A 319 -24.14 2.82 5.37
N SER A 320 -23.26 3.22 4.47
CA SER A 320 -22.01 3.92 4.78
C SER A 320 -22.23 5.43 4.70
N LEU A 321 -22.64 6.04 5.81
CA LEU A 321 -23.28 7.37 5.97
C LEU A 321 -22.56 8.64 5.42
N ALA A 322 -21.70 8.59 4.41
CA ALA A 322 -20.99 9.78 3.92
C ALA A 322 -20.60 9.82 2.42
N SER A 323 -21.39 9.26 1.49
CA SER A 323 -21.05 9.34 0.05
C SER A 323 -22.20 9.68 -0.92
N VAL A 324 -23.31 10.24 -0.46
CA VAL A 324 -24.53 10.40 -1.30
C VAL A 324 -24.48 11.59 -2.28
N ASN A 325 -23.56 12.53 -2.15
CA ASN A 325 -23.33 13.51 -3.21
C ASN A 325 -22.00 13.20 -3.87
N TRP A 326 -21.93 13.33 -5.20
CA TRP A 326 -20.72 13.52 -6.04
C TRP A 326 -20.60 12.51 -7.19
N SER A 327 -21.34 12.79 -8.27
CA SER A 327 -21.00 12.35 -9.64
C SER A 327 -21.15 13.46 -10.70
N GLN A 328 -21.36 14.73 -10.32
CA GLN A 328 -21.62 15.81 -11.30
C GLN A 328 -20.79 17.08 -11.15
N ASN A 329 -19.70 17.11 -10.38
CA ASN A 329 -18.80 18.27 -10.36
C ASN A 329 -17.34 17.86 -10.17
N LEU A 330 -16.75 17.23 -11.18
CA LEU A 330 -15.30 17.27 -11.37
C LEU A 330 -14.93 18.66 -11.88
N GLY A 331 -14.89 19.62 -10.94
CA GLY A 331 -14.36 20.95 -11.20
C GLY A 331 -12.93 20.83 -11.69
N THR A 332 -12.70 21.33 -12.90
CA THR A 332 -11.38 21.46 -13.51
C THR A 332 -10.44 22.18 -12.56
N CYS A 333 -9.38 21.48 -12.14
CA CYS A 333 -8.35 22.02 -11.27
C CYS A 333 -7.66 23.19 -12.00
N LYS A 334 -7.99 24.43 -11.61
CA LYS A 334 -7.53 25.65 -12.29
C LYS A 334 -6.01 25.63 -12.48
N SER A 335 -5.58 25.83 -13.72
CA SER A 335 -4.17 25.90 -14.11
C SER A 335 -3.48 27.04 -13.37
N VAL A 336 -2.50 26.72 -12.53
CA VAL A 336 -1.65 27.70 -11.86
C VAL A 336 -0.36 27.88 -12.66
N ASN A 337 0.04 29.14 -12.88
CA ASN A 337 1.24 29.55 -13.64
C ASN A 337 2.49 28.69 -13.37
N MET A 338 3.22 28.33 -14.44
CA MET A 338 4.38 27.43 -14.43
C MET A 338 5.50 27.88 -13.49
N VAL A 339 5.77 29.18 -13.41
CA VAL A 339 6.78 29.77 -12.51
C VAL A 339 6.38 29.61 -11.04
N ARG A 340 5.09 29.82 -10.72
CA ARG A 340 4.57 29.62 -9.36
C ARG A 340 4.59 28.13 -8.97
N ARG A 341 4.37 27.22 -9.92
CA ARG A 341 4.55 25.77 -9.71
C ARG A 341 6.00 25.40 -9.43
N ALA A 342 6.96 25.94 -10.18
CA ALA A 342 8.38 25.67 -9.96
C ALA A 342 8.85 26.19 -8.59
N SER A 343 8.46 27.41 -8.22
CA SER A 343 8.75 28.00 -6.89
C SER A 343 8.10 27.21 -5.75
N ASN A 344 6.82 26.84 -5.87
CA ASN A 344 6.14 26.00 -4.89
C ASN A 344 6.76 24.60 -4.79
N LYS A 345 7.25 24.04 -5.92
CA LYS A 345 7.96 22.76 -5.97
C LYS A 345 9.29 22.83 -5.23
N LEU A 346 10.08 23.89 -5.45
CA LEU A 346 11.33 24.10 -4.72
C LEU A 346 11.10 24.33 -3.23
N LYS A 347 10.12 25.19 -2.87
CA LYS A 347 9.73 25.45 -1.48
C LYS A 347 9.26 24.17 -0.78
N SER A 348 8.43 23.37 -1.42
CA SER A 348 7.96 22.09 -0.87
C SER A 348 9.09 21.07 -0.75
N TYR A 349 9.98 20.99 -1.74
CA TYR A 349 11.14 20.09 -1.70
C TYR A 349 12.09 20.41 -0.55
N ILE A 350 12.36 21.71 -0.33
CA ILE A 350 13.15 22.19 0.80
C ILE A 350 12.42 21.85 2.10
N LEU A 351 11.14 22.20 2.24
CA LEU A 351 10.35 21.90 3.44
C LEU A 351 10.26 20.40 3.76
N GLU A 352 10.20 19.53 2.76
CA GLU A 352 10.15 18.07 2.95
C GLU A 352 11.49 17.47 3.40
N ASN A 353 12.61 18.00 2.93
CA ASN A 353 13.93 17.36 3.11
C ASN A 353 14.92 18.21 3.93
N TRP A 354 14.52 19.37 4.46
CA TRP A 354 15.45 20.26 5.16
C TRP A 354 16.10 19.56 6.37
N GLN A 355 15.36 18.74 7.13
CA GLN A 355 15.90 17.99 8.27
C GLN A 355 17.03 17.04 7.84
N ARG A 356 16.82 16.31 6.74
CA ARG A 356 17.83 15.41 6.16
C ARG A 356 19.04 16.20 5.66
N GLY A 357 18.79 17.28 4.91
CA GLY A 357 19.82 18.13 4.34
C GLY A 357 20.70 18.77 5.41
N TRP A 358 20.10 19.33 6.47
CA TRP A 358 20.81 19.96 7.58
C TRP A 358 21.71 18.97 8.33
N ILE A 359 21.21 17.78 8.68
CA ILE A 359 22.02 16.78 9.39
C ILE A 359 23.16 16.26 8.53
N LEU A 360 22.93 16.01 7.24
CA LEU A 360 24.00 15.61 6.31
C LEU A 360 25.03 16.71 6.13
N LEU A 361 24.60 17.97 6.02
CA LEU A 361 25.50 19.12 5.93
C LEU A 361 26.36 19.23 7.19
N LEU A 362 25.76 19.16 8.38
CA LEU A 362 26.47 19.21 9.66
C LEU A 362 27.51 18.09 9.77
N TRP A 363 27.14 16.86 9.39
CA TRP A 363 28.04 15.71 9.37
C TRP A 363 29.20 15.89 8.37
N LEU A 364 28.94 16.37 7.15
CA LEU A 364 29.97 16.65 6.16
C LEU A 364 30.92 17.76 6.61
N MET A 365 30.40 18.83 7.23
CA MET A 365 31.20 19.92 7.78
C MET A 365 32.10 19.43 8.92
N ALA A 366 31.58 18.58 9.82
CA ALA A 366 32.38 17.96 10.87
C ALA A 366 33.49 17.08 10.30
N MET A 367 33.19 16.26 9.28
CA MET A 367 34.16 15.42 8.59
C MET A 367 35.28 16.24 7.93
N ALA A 368 34.92 17.28 7.17
CA ALA A 368 35.89 18.15 6.50
C ALA A 368 36.74 18.94 7.50
N GLY A 369 36.12 19.46 8.57
CA GLY A 369 36.80 20.17 9.64
C GLY A 369 37.82 19.30 10.37
N LEU A 370 37.43 18.08 10.79
CA LEU A 370 38.32 17.14 11.48
C LEU A 370 39.46 16.67 10.58
N PHE A 371 39.17 16.36 9.31
CA PHE A 371 40.20 15.98 8.34
C PHE A 371 41.23 17.10 8.20
N THR A 372 40.78 18.34 7.97
CA THR A 372 41.64 19.50 7.78
C THR A 372 42.46 19.81 9.04
N TRP A 373 41.82 19.80 10.21
CA TRP A 373 42.49 20.02 11.48
C TRP A 373 43.62 19.01 11.71
N LYS A 374 43.35 17.71 11.51
CA LYS A 374 44.34 16.67 11.73
C LYS A 374 45.46 16.70 10.70
N PHE A 375 45.12 17.01 9.44
CA PHE A 375 46.08 17.20 8.36
C PHE A 375 47.05 18.34 8.69
N LEU A 376 46.54 19.51 9.11
CA LEU A 376 47.36 20.66 9.48
C LEU A 376 48.21 20.39 10.72
N GLN A 377 47.66 19.71 11.73
CA GLN A 377 48.41 19.30 12.92
C GLN A 377 49.61 18.43 12.55
N TYR A 378 49.43 17.44 11.67
CA TYR A 378 50.51 16.54 11.26
C TYR A 378 51.49 17.19 10.29
N ARG A 379 51.08 18.21 9.52
CA ARG A 379 51.97 19.00 8.67
C ARG A 379 53.06 19.73 9.46
N GLN A 380 52.77 20.08 10.72
CA GLN A 380 53.72 20.78 11.61
C GLN A 380 54.63 19.85 12.40
N ARG A 381 54.46 18.51 12.31
CA ARG A 381 55.29 17.53 13.03
C ARG A 381 56.53 17.15 12.24
N SER A 382 57.62 16.77 12.92
CA SER A 382 58.87 16.28 12.32
C SER A 382 58.64 15.09 11.36
N ALA A 383 57.71 14.20 11.71
CA ALA A 383 57.31 13.05 10.88
C ALA A 383 56.81 13.44 9.46
N PHE A 384 56.33 14.66 9.25
CA PHE A 384 55.94 15.16 7.93
C PHE A 384 57.14 15.32 6.99
N GLN A 385 58.32 15.64 7.51
CA GLN A 385 59.52 15.80 6.67
C GLN A 385 59.97 14.47 6.04
N VAL A 386 59.59 13.35 6.66
CA VAL A 386 59.89 11.99 6.20
C VAL A 386 58.83 11.47 5.23
N MET A 387 57.55 11.51 5.65
CA MET A 387 56.45 10.84 4.95
C MET A 387 55.64 11.79 4.05
N GLY A 388 55.80 13.11 4.23
CA GLY A 388 55.17 14.15 3.45
C GLY A 388 53.66 14.19 3.56
N TYR A 389 53.00 14.62 2.49
CA TYR A 389 51.54 14.76 2.40
C TYR A 389 50.76 13.45 2.65
N CYS A 390 51.37 12.30 2.42
CA CYS A 390 50.74 11.00 2.68
C CYS A 390 50.37 10.82 4.15
N LEU A 391 51.26 11.22 5.07
CA LEU A 391 51.01 11.13 6.50
C LEU A 391 49.83 12.02 6.92
N GLY A 392 49.78 13.27 6.43
CA GLY A 392 48.69 14.19 6.72
C GLY A 392 47.35 13.63 6.25
N THR A 393 47.29 13.10 5.03
CA THR A 393 46.07 12.51 4.44
C THR A 393 45.65 11.24 5.17
N ALA A 394 46.58 10.34 5.50
CA ALA A 394 46.27 9.10 6.22
C ALA A 394 45.76 9.37 7.65
N LYS A 395 46.33 10.36 8.35
CA LYS A 395 45.87 10.76 9.69
C LYS A 395 44.58 11.56 9.67
N GLY A 396 44.36 12.39 8.65
CA GLY A 396 43.08 13.04 8.38
C GLY A 396 41.96 12.01 8.17
N ALA A 397 42.20 11.01 7.32
CA ALA A 397 41.26 9.92 7.09
C ALA A 397 41.04 9.04 8.34
N ALA A 398 42.08 8.84 9.16
CA ALA A 398 41.93 8.13 10.43
C ALA A 398 41.00 8.87 11.41
N GLU A 399 41.07 10.20 11.45
CA GLU A 399 40.25 11.00 12.36
C GLU A 399 38.78 10.98 11.96
N THR A 400 38.50 11.06 10.65
CA THR A 400 37.14 10.92 10.13
C THR A 400 36.57 9.52 10.32
N LEU A 401 37.41 8.47 10.21
CA LEU A 401 37.03 7.10 10.53
C LEU A 401 36.61 6.94 11.99
N LYS A 402 37.36 7.51 12.95
CA LYS A 402 36.98 7.46 14.37
C LYS A 402 35.62 8.08 14.62
N LEU A 403 35.34 9.25 14.02
CA LEU A 403 34.02 9.89 14.13
C LEU A 403 32.92 8.97 13.57
N ASN A 404 33.11 8.40 12.38
CA ASN A 404 32.08 7.54 11.78
C ASN A 404 31.90 6.22 12.54
N MET A 405 32.98 5.64 13.07
CA MET A 405 32.91 4.48 13.97
C MET A 405 32.23 4.82 15.29
N ALA A 406 32.29 6.06 15.77
CA ALA A 406 31.50 6.51 16.91
C ALA A 406 30.01 6.68 16.55
N LEU A 407 29.71 7.34 15.43
CA LEU A 407 28.34 7.69 15.02
C LEU A 407 27.53 6.48 14.55
N ILE A 408 28.13 5.43 13.99
CA ILE A 408 27.41 4.28 13.42
C ILE A 408 26.56 3.51 14.44
N LEU A 409 26.89 3.58 15.73
CA LEU A 409 26.17 2.91 16.83
C LEU A 409 24.87 3.64 17.22
N LEU A 410 24.86 4.98 17.16
CA LEU A 410 23.74 5.79 17.63
C LEU A 410 22.41 5.51 16.91
N PRO A 411 22.37 5.34 15.57
CA PRO A 411 21.14 5.02 14.85
C PRO A 411 20.53 3.66 15.18
N VAL A 412 21.27 2.79 15.87
CA VAL A 412 20.81 1.43 16.24
C VAL A 412 20.33 1.37 17.69
N CYS A 413 20.54 2.44 18.49
CA CYS A 413 20.09 2.55 19.88
C CYS A 413 18.57 2.85 19.95
N ARG A 414 17.74 1.82 19.86
CA ARG A 414 16.29 1.95 19.65
C ARG A 414 15.55 2.61 20.79
N ASN A 415 15.95 2.33 22.04
CA ASN A 415 15.35 2.97 23.22
C ASN A 415 15.63 4.48 23.24
N VAL A 416 16.87 4.87 22.95
CA VAL A 416 17.29 6.28 22.86
C VAL A 416 16.54 6.98 21.72
N LEU A 417 16.42 6.35 20.56
CA LEU A 417 15.66 6.91 19.43
C LEU A 417 14.17 7.05 19.75
N THR A 418 13.58 6.08 20.45
CA THR A 418 12.18 6.12 20.87
C THR A 418 11.96 7.25 21.88
N TYR A 419 12.87 7.41 22.84
CA TYR A 419 12.87 8.54 23.77
C TYR A 419 13.02 9.87 23.05
N LEU A 420 14.03 10.04 22.18
CA LEU A 420 14.25 11.25 21.40
C LEU A 420 13.03 11.63 20.56
N ARG A 421 12.31 10.64 20.02
CA ARG A 421 11.09 10.88 19.25
C ARG A 421 9.95 11.48 20.09
N SER A 422 9.92 11.20 21.39
CA SER A 422 8.97 11.81 22.33
C SER A 422 9.36 13.25 22.74
N THR A 423 10.59 13.68 22.45
CA THR A 423 11.10 15.02 22.78
C THR A 423 10.99 16.00 21.60
N ARG A 424 11.35 17.27 21.84
CA ARG A 424 11.39 18.31 20.80
C ARG A 424 12.45 18.03 19.72
N ALA A 425 13.43 17.17 19.97
CA ALA A 425 14.50 16.81 19.04
C ALA A 425 13.98 16.29 17.69
N ARG A 426 12.79 15.66 17.69
CA ARG A 426 12.08 15.22 16.49
C ARG A 426 11.92 16.31 15.41
N HIS A 427 11.74 17.57 15.79
CA HIS A 427 11.54 18.64 14.83
C HIS A 427 12.82 18.97 14.04
N PHE A 428 13.98 18.59 14.56
CA PHE A 428 15.29 18.88 13.97
C PHE A 428 15.96 17.63 13.37
N ILE A 429 15.73 16.45 13.94
CA ILE A 429 16.41 15.20 13.57
C ILE A 429 15.41 14.25 12.87
N PRO A 430 15.71 13.77 11.65
CA PRO A 430 14.88 12.79 10.94
C PRO A 430 15.07 11.38 11.53
N LEU A 431 14.46 11.13 12.68
CA LEU A 431 14.65 9.88 13.46
C LEU A 431 14.17 8.62 12.72
N ASP A 432 13.23 8.75 11.77
CA ASP A 432 12.70 7.62 11.00
C ASP A 432 13.64 7.13 9.89
N ASP A 433 14.65 7.93 9.54
CA ASP A 433 15.69 7.58 8.58
C ASP A 433 16.99 7.10 9.26
N ASN A 434 16.94 6.76 10.56
CA ASN A 434 18.10 6.29 11.32
C ASN A 434 18.87 5.16 10.61
N ILE A 435 18.20 4.15 10.06
CA ILE A 435 18.85 3.02 9.37
C ILE A 435 19.38 3.44 7.99
N ASN A 436 18.75 4.43 7.33
CA ASN A 436 19.29 4.99 6.10
C ASN A 436 20.57 5.78 6.39
N PHE A 437 20.60 6.54 7.49
CA PHE A 437 21.80 7.25 7.96
C PHE A 437 22.92 6.28 8.37
N HIS A 438 22.60 5.17 9.07
CA HIS A 438 23.56 4.11 9.38
C HIS A 438 24.25 3.55 8.12
N LYS A 439 23.50 3.33 7.03
CA LYS A 439 24.06 2.88 5.74
C LYS A 439 24.97 3.94 5.11
N ILE A 440 24.59 5.22 5.17
CA ILE A 440 25.42 6.32 4.65
C ILE A 440 26.76 6.38 5.41
N ILE A 441 26.72 6.28 6.73
CA ILE A 441 27.94 6.22 7.57
C ILE A 441 28.78 4.99 7.20
N ALA A 442 28.16 3.81 7.02
CA ALA A 442 28.88 2.60 6.62
C ALA A 442 29.64 2.77 5.29
N VAL A 443 29.04 3.44 4.29
CA VAL A 443 29.72 3.77 3.02
C VAL A 443 30.88 4.73 3.26
N ALA A 444 30.70 5.75 4.09
CA ALA A 444 31.77 6.68 4.45
C ALA A 444 32.94 5.99 5.17
N ILE A 445 32.65 4.98 6.00
CA ILE A 445 33.68 4.15 6.66
C ILE A 445 34.48 3.37 5.61
N VAL A 446 33.82 2.76 4.61
CA VAL A 446 34.54 2.05 3.53
C VAL A 446 35.50 2.99 2.79
N ILE A 447 35.02 4.18 2.40
CA ILE A 447 35.84 5.19 1.72
C ILE A 447 37.01 5.62 2.62
N GLY A 448 36.74 5.91 3.90
CA GLY A 448 37.77 6.30 4.86
C GLY A 448 38.82 5.22 5.06
N VAL A 449 38.42 3.94 5.14
CA VAL A 449 39.33 2.79 5.29
C VAL A 449 40.21 2.63 4.07
N MET A 450 39.65 2.75 2.86
CA MET A 450 40.43 2.66 1.63
C MET A 450 41.49 3.77 1.55
N ILE A 451 41.15 5.01 1.90
CA ILE A 451 42.11 6.12 1.93
C ILE A 451 43.15 5.91 3.04
N HIS A 452 42.73 5.58 4.25
CA HIS A 452 43.62 5.42 5.41
C HIS A 452 44.59 4.24 5.25
N ALA A 453 44.08 3.03 5.01
CA ALA A 453 44.88 1.83 4.87
C ALA A 453 45.67 1.84 3.55
N GLY A 454 45.06 2.31 2.46
CA GLY A 454 45.71 2.42 1.16
C GLY A 454 46.93 3.34 1.21
N ILE A 455 46.82 4.54 1.78
CA ILE A 455 47.94 5.47 1.89
C ILE A 455 49.02 4.94 2.84
N HIS A 456 48.63 4.30 3.95
CA HIS A 456 49.60 3.68 4.85
C HIS A 456 50.45 2.61 4.14
N LEU A 457 49.82 1.72 3.37
CA LEU A 457 50.50 0.62 2.67
C LEU A 457 51.26 1.06 1.41
N SER A 458 50.71 1.98 0.63
CA SER A 458 51.22 2.37 -0.70
C SER A 458 52.18 3.56 -0.70
N CYS A 459 52.11 4.44 0.30
CA CYS A 459 52.92 5.66 0.32
C CYS A 459 53.74 5.80 1.60
N ASP A 460 53.10 5.74 2.76
CA ASP A 460 53.75 6.01 4.05
C ASP A 460 54.85 5.00 4.37
N PHE A 461 54.56 3.70 4.32
CA PHE A 461 55.58 2.67 4.60
C PHE A 461 56.72 2.69 3.58
N PRO A 462 56.49 2.76 2.26
CA PRO A 462 57.58 2.91 1.29
C PRO A 462 58.45 4.15 1.52
N ARG A 463 57.86 5.31 1.85
CA ARG A 463 58.63 6.53 2.11
C ARG A 463 59.41 6.47 3.41
N LEU A 464 58.86 5.86 4.45
CA LEU A 464 59.56 5.61 5.71
C LEU A 464 60.77 4.68 5.51
N ILE A 465 60.57 3.59 4.77
CA ILE A 465 61.63 2.61 4.52
C ILE A 465 62.71 3.16 3.58
N ASN A 466 62.40 4.10 2.69
CA ASN A 466 63.35 4.69 1.74
C ASN A 466 63.92 6.05 2.19
N ALA A 467 63.60 6.52 3.39
CA ALA A 467 64.09 7.81 3.90
C ALA A 467 65.63 7.82 4.08
N PRO A 468 66.33 8.93 3.75
CA PRO A 468 67.74 9.06 4.06
C PRO A 468 67.95 9.10 5.60
N PRO A 469 69.10 8.64 6.11
CA PRO A 469 69.36 8.50 7.55
C PRO A 469 69.14 9.80 8.32
N GLU A 470 69.59 10.94 7.78
CA GLU A 470 69.39 12.29 8.36
C GLU A 470 67.92 12.63 8.60
N LYS A 471 67.02 12.24 7.68
CA LYS A 471 65.58 12.48 7.84
C LYS A 471 64.95 11.47 8.79
N PHE A 472 65.45 10.24 8.84
CA PHE A 472 64.95 9.21 9.73
C PHE A 472 65.29 9.46 11.20
N GLU A 473 66.45 10.07 11.49
CA GLU A 473 66.85 10.45 12.85
C GLU A 473 65.79 11.30 13.56
N LEU A 474 65.05 12.14 12.83
CA LEU A 474 63.97 12.99 13.35
C LEU A 474 62.77 12.22 13.95
N ILE A 475 62.64 10.93 13.63
CA ILE A 475 61.58 10.04 14.11
C ILE A 475 62.14 8.73 14.67
N ALA A 476 63.45 8.61 14.82
CA ALA A 476 64.11 7.36 15.22
C ALA A 476 63.67 6.90 16.62
N SER A 477 63.38 7.85 17.52
CA SER A 477 62.87 7.57 18.87
C SER A 477 61.56 6.78 18.87
N ASP A 478 60.69 7.00 17.88
CA ASP A 478 59.38 6.34 17.76
C ASP A 478 59.50 4.89 17.26
N PHE A 479 60.68 4.49 16.78
CA PHE A 479 60.96 3.15 16.21
C PHE A 479 62.14 2.45 16.92
N ASN A 480 62.37 2.74 18.20
CA ASN A 480 63.46 2.17 19.01
C ASN A 480 64.85 2.38 18.39
N ASN A 481 65.07 3.51 17.70
CA ASN A 481 66.30 3.87 17.00
C ASN A 481 66.76 2.89 15.91
N VAL A 482 65.89 1.96 15.48
CA VAL A 482 66.19 1.00 14.41
C VAL A 482 65.27 1.28 13.22
N ARG A 483 65.86 1.43 12.03
CA ARG A 483 65.09 1.61 10.80
C ARG A 483 64.27 0.34 10.50
N PRO A 484 62.93 0.42 10.46
CA PRO A 484 62.12 -0.76 10.29
C PRO A 484 62.12 -1.22 8.83
N THR A 485 62.21 -2.53 8.61
CA THR A 485 62.00 -3.15 7.28
C THR A 485 60.50 -3.28 6.98
N TYR A 486 60.11 -3.38 5.71
CA TYR A 486 58.71 -3.62 5.31
C TYR A 486 58.09 -4.82 6.04
N LYS A 487 58.83 -5.93 6.15
CA LYS A 487 58.39 -7.12 6.89
C LYS A 487 58.14 -6.84 8.38
N SER A 488 58.95 -5.99 9.00
CA SER A 488 58.80 -5.58 10.40
C SER A 488 57.58 -4.68 10.60
N LEU A 489 57.31 -3.75 9.66
CA LEU A 489 56.12 -2.90 9.70
C LEU A 489 54.85 -3.71 9.44
N TYR A 490 54.88 -4.63 8.49
CA TYR A 490 53.74 -5.49 8.18
C TYR A 490 53.37 -6.42 9.34
N SER A 491 54.39 -6.96 10.04
CA SER A 491 54.20 -7.82 11.21
C SER A 491 53.91 -7.05 12.50
N SER A 492 53.86 -5.71 12.43
CA SER A 492 53.54 -4.89 13.59
C SER A 492 52.10 -5.11 14.05
N LEU A 493 51.86 -4.96 15.35
CA LEU A 493 50.54 -5.12 15.95
C LEU A 493 49.51 -4.15 15.33
N VAL A 494 49.94 -2.94 14.94
CA VAL A 494 49.07 -1.92 14.31
C VAL A 494 48.59 -2.37 12.94
N VAL A 495 49.48 -2.92 12.10
CA VAL A 495 49.11 -3.36 10.75
C VAL A 495 48.29 -4.66 10.82
N LEU A 496 48.66 -5.60 11.68
CA LEU A 496 47.93 -6.86 11.85
C LEU A 496 46.50 -6.63 12.33
N THR A 497 46.30 -5.75 13.33
CA THR A 497 44.97 -5.34 13.79
C THR A 497 44.19 -4.61 12.69
N GLY A 498 44.86 -3.73 11.93
CA GLY A 498 44.28 -3.03 10.78
C GLY A 498 43.75 -3.98 9.70
N ILE A 499 44.58 -4.93 9.23
CA ILE A 499 44.20 -5.92 8.22
C ILE A 499 43.07 -6.81 8.74
N SER A 500 43.16 -7.27 9.99
CA SER A 500 42.12 -8.10 10.61
C SER A 500 40.77 -7.37 10.64
N MET A 501 40.75 -6.09 11.02
CA MET A 501 39.54 -5.26 10.97
C MET A 501 38.99 -5.14 9.55
N VAL A 502 39.84 -4.87 8.54
CA VAL A 502 39.42 -4.76 7.14
C VAL A 502 38.76 -6.05 6.65
N ILE A 503 39.33 -7.22 6.96
CA ILE A 503 38.79 -8.53 6.58
C ILE A 503 37.40 -8.73 7.21
N LEU A 504 37.29 -8.55 8.53
CA LEU A 504 36.03 -8.72 9.26
C LEU A 504 34.94 -7.75 8.76
N MET A 505 35.30 -6.49 8.52
CA MET A 505 34.38 -5.49 7.99
C MET A 505 33.95 -5.80 6.56
N THR A 506 34.85 -6.32 5.72
CA THR A 506 34.52 -6.75 4.36
C THR A 506 33.49 -7.87 4.38
N ILE A 507 33.67 -8.87 5.25
CA ILE A 507 32.70 -9.95 5.44
C ILE A 507 31.34 -9.40 5.92
N ALA A 508 31.34 -8.56 6.96
CA ALA A 508 30.11 -8.01 7.52
C ALA A 508 29.34 -7.13 6.51
N ILE A 509 30.04 -6.27 5.75
CA ILE A 509 29.42 -5.35 4.79
C ILE A 509 28.90 -6.10 3.56
N THR A 510 29.65 -7.09 3.03
CA THR A 510 29.22 -7.88 1.87
C THR A 510 27.93 -8.66 2.18
N LEU A 511 27.87 -9.34 3.33
CA LEU A 511 26.69 -10.08 3.77
C LEU A 511 25.52 -9.17 4.16
N ALA A 512 25.78 -7.92 4.56
CA ALA A 512 24.75 -6.92 4.83
C ALA A 512 24.12 -6.31 3.56
N THR A 513 24.70 -6.52 2.37
CA THR A 513 24.12 -6.00 1.12
C THR A 513 22.77 -6.64 0.81
N LYS A 514 21.94 -5.91 0.05
CA LYS A 514 20.56 -6.33 -0.29
C LYS A 514 20.53 -7.70 -0.99
N TYR A 515 21.52 -8.00 -1.83
CA TYR A 515 21.56 -9.21 -2.65
C TYR A 515 21.81 -10.48 -1.83
N PHE A 516 22.78 -10.44 -0.92
CA PHE A 516 23.11 -11.57 -0.02
C PHE A 516 22.08 -11.73 1.10
N ARG A 517 21.65 -10.62 1.72
CA ARG A 517 20.67 -10.65 2.82
C ARG A 517 19.29 -11.18 2.40
N LYS A 518 18.84 -10.86 1.17
CA LYS A 518 17.56 -11.34 0.63
C LYS A 518 17.67 -12.69 -0.09
N ASN A 519 18.82 -13.36 -0.01
CA ASN A 519 19.10 -14.62 -0.70
C ASN A 519 18.75 -14.58 -2.21
N THR A 520 19.01 -13.44 -2.87
CA THR A 520 18.73 -13.28 -4.31
C THR A 520 19.83 -13.94 -5.16
N VAL A 521 21.05 -14.03 -4.62
CA VAL A 521 22.18 -14.74 -5.25
C VAL A 521 22.25 -16.15 -4.67
N LYS A 522 21.99 -17.15 -5.50
CA LYS A 522 22.14 -18.56 -5.12
C LYS A 522 23.60 -18.98 -5.36
N LEU A 523 24.39 -19.06 -4.30
CA LEU A 523 25.76 -19.59 -4.38
C LEU A 523 25.76 -21.12 -4.48
N PRO A 524 26.74 -21.73 -5.17
CA PRO A 524 26.90 -23.18 -5.19
C PRO A 524 27.20 -23.74 -3.80
N SER A 525 26.82 -25.00 -3.56
CA SER A 525 27.15 -25.72 -2.32
C SER A 525 28.68 -25.79 -2.13
N PRO A 526 29.24 -25.52 -0.94
CA PRO A 526 28.59 -25.37 0.38
C PRO A 526 28.22 -23.92 0.78
N PHE A 527 28.42 -22.93 -0.10
CA PHE A 527 28.25 -21.51 0.23
C PHE A 527 26.80 -21.02 0.25
N ASN A 528 25.83 -21.87 -0.11
CA ASN A 528 24.40 -21.57 -0.03
C ASN A 528 23.90 -21.27 1.40
N ARG A 529 24.60 -21.77 2.44
CA ARG A 529 24.30 -21.46 3.85
C ARG A 529 24.78 -20.09 4.31
N LEU A 530 25.63 -19.42 3.53
CA LEU A 530 26.17 -18.09 3.84
C LEU A 530 25.29 -16.95 3.30
N THR A 531 24.11 -17.25 2.76
CA THR A 531 23.17 -16.24 2.27
C THR A 531 21.89 -16.26 3.12
N GLY A 532 21.20 -15.11 3.20
CA GLY A 532 19.98 -14.95 4.00
C GLY A 532 20.14 -14.12 5.27
N PHE A 533 19.04 -14.01 6.02
CA PHE A 533 18.96 -13.12 7.18
C PHE A 533 19.85 -13.58 8.35
N ASN A 534 19.91 -14.88 8.62
CA ASN A 534 20.75 -15.42 9.71
C ASN A 534 22.23 -15.17 9.45
N ALA A 535 22.71 -15.42 8.22
CA ALA A 535 24.09 -15.13 7.82
C ALA A 535 24.43 -13.63 7.97
N PHE A 536 23.52 -12.75 7.56
CA PHE A 536 23.64 -11.31 7.82
C PHE A 536 23.72 -11.03 9.33
N TRP A 537 22.84 -11.60 10.14
CA TRP A 537 22.77 -11.31 11.58
C TRP A 537 24.05 -11.72 12.30
N TYR A 538 24.53 -12.95 12.11
CA TYR A 538 25.74 -13.44 12.77
C TYR A 538 27.00 -12.71 12.27
N SER A 539 27.15 -12.50 10.97
CA SER A 539 28.29 -11.76 10.43
C SER A 539 28.31 -10.29 10.87
N HIS A 540 27.14 -9.67 11.04
CA HIS A 540 27.07 -8.29 11.51
C HIS A 540 27.56 -8.16 12.96
N HIS A 541 27.37 -9.18 13.82
CA HIS A 541 27.89 -9.21 15.20
C HIS A 541 29.42 -9.24 15.29
N LEU A 542 30.13 -9.53 14.19
CA LEU A 542 31.60 -9.37 14.11
C LEU A 542 32.04 -7.93 14.41
N PHE A 543 31.13 -6.94 14.40
CA PHE A 543 31.40 -5.59 14.87
C PHE A 543 32.02 -5.60 16.28
N ALA A 544 31.59 -6.47 17.20
CA ALA A 544 32.12 -6.53 18.56
C ALA A 544 33.64 -6.78 18.55
N LEU A 545 34.10 -7.74 17.73
CA LEU A 545 35.51 -8.02 17.53
C LEU A 545 36.24 -6.85 16.85
N VAL A 546 35.61 -6.20 15.87
CA VAL A 546 36.17 -5.00 15.21
C VAL A 546 36.39 -3.86 16.21
N TYR A 547 35.47 -3.60 17.15
CA TYR A 547 35.67 -2.56 18.16
C TYR A 547 36.77 -2.91 19.16
N ILE A 548 36.91 -4.17 19.56
CA ILE A 548 38.05 -4.63 20.38
C ILE A 548 39.37 -4.38 19.65
N LEU A 549 39.45 -4.79 18.38
CA LEU A 549 40.62 -4.55 17.55
C LEU A 549 40.88 -3.06 17.31
N LEU A 550 39.84 -2.23 17.21
CA LEU A 550 39.96 -0.78 17.04
C LEU A 550 40.53 -0.09 18.28
N ILE A 551 40.16 -0.56 19.48
CA ILE A 551 40.74 -0.08 20.75
C ILE A 551 42.21 -0.47 20.82
N VAL A 552 42.56 -1.73 20.51
CA VAL A 552 43.97 -2.19 20.47
C VAL A 552 44.76 -1.39 19.45
N HIS A 553 44.26 -1.26 18.22
CA HIS A 553 44.86 -0.48 17.14
C HIS A 553 45.09 0.99 17.53
N GLY A 554 44.14 1.60 18.24
CA GLY A 554 44.24 2.96 18.75
C GLY A 554 45.16 3.16 19.96
N THR A 555 45.54 2.08 20.65
CA THR A 555 46.39 2.12 21.85
C THR A 555 47.87 2.01 21.50
N PHE A 556 48.23 1.19 20.50
CA PHE A 556 49.62 0.91 20.11
C PHE A 556 50.11 1.76 18.91
N LEU A 557 49.71 3.03 18.83
CA LEU A 557 50.08 3.91 17.70
C LEU A 557 51.58 4.26 17.68
N PHE A 558 52.18 4.27 16.48
CA PHE A 558 53.61 4.58 16.29
C PHE A 558 54.05 6.00 16.69
N LEU A 559 53.25 7.02 16.39
CA LEU A 559 53.67 8.43 16.48
C LEU A 559 53.09 9.17 17.71
N VAL A 560 52.33 8.46 18.55
CA VAL A 560 51.66 9.03 19.72
C VAL A 560 51.70 8.01 20.85
N HIS A 561 52.61 8.23 21.79
CA HIS A 561 52.86 7.33 22.92
C HIS A 561 51.98 7.66 24.13
N GLU A 562 51.83 8.96 24.40
CA GLU A 562 51.04 9.48 25.52
C GLU A 562 49.55 9.16 25.40
N TRP A 563 48.98 8.55 26.45
CA TRP A 563 47.62 8.01 26.42
C TRP A 563 46.53 9.10 26.27
N TYR A 564 46.74 10.28 26.86
CA TYR A 564 45.78 11.39 26.78
C TYR A 564 45.77 12.07 25.39
N GLN A 565 46.84 11.92 24.60
CA GLN A 565 46.91 12.44 23.22
C GLN A 565 46.26 11.50 22.20
N LYS A 566 45.97 10.25 22.58
CA LYS A 566 45.32 9.25 21.71
C LYS A 566 43.84 9.56 21.62
N THR A 567 43.43 10.19 20.51
CA THR A 567 42.02 10.62 20.33
C THR A 567 41.02 9.46 20.22
N THR A 568 41.46 8.22 19.99
CA THR A 568 40.58 7.05 19.74
C THR A 568 39.60 6.78 20.88
N TRP A 569 40.06 6.78 22.14
CA TRP A 569 39.19 6.51 23.28
C TRP A 569 38.17 7.64 23.51
N THR A 570 38.54 8.88 23.18
CA THR A 570 37.68 10.06 23.34
C THR A 570 36.45 9.98 22.43
N TYR A 571 36.61 9.54 21.17
CA TYR A 571 35.47 9.37 20.26
C TYR A 571 34.62 8.14 20.59
N ILE A 572 35.26 7.01 20.91
CA ILE A 572 34.55 5.73 21.02
C ILE A 572 33.93 5.55 22.40
N GLY A 573 34.52 6.09 23.46
CA GLY A 573 34.12 5.83 24.84
C GLY A 573 32.66 6.15 25.12
N VAL A 574 32.20 7.37 24.82
CA VAL A 574 30.81 7.79 25.12
C VAL A 574 29.77 7.03 24.29
N PRO A 575 29.87 6.93 22.95
CA PRO A 575 28.89 6.19 22.15
C PRO A 575 28.88 4.69 22.46
N LEU A 576 30.04 4.08 22.73
CA LEU A 576 30.12 2.68 23.11
C LEU A 576 29.47 2.44 24.47
N LEU A 577 29.73 3.29 25.46
CA LEU A 577 29.08 3.21 26.76
C LEU A 577 27.58 3.40 26.66
N LEU A 578 27.11 4.35 25.85
CA LEU A 578 25.69 4.55 25.58
C LEU A 578 25.05 3.33 24.91
N TYR A 579 25.73 2.71 23.95
CA TYR A 579 25.27 1.49 23.29
C TYR A 579 25.20 0.30 24.28
N VAL A 580 26.24 0.10 25.08
CA VAL A 580 26.29 -0.98 26.10
C VAL A 580 25.22 -0.76 27.16
N ALA A 581 25.01 0.49 27.62
CA ALA A 581 23.95 0.82 28.55
C ALA A 581 22.56 0.56 27.94
N GLU A 582 22.33 0.94 26.68
CA GLU A 582 21.07 0.66 25.97
C GLU A 582 20.79 -0.84 25.87
N ARG A 583 21.82 -1.65 25.58
CA ARG A 583 21.70 -3.11 25.53
C ARG A 583 21.55 -3.77 26.89
N SER A 584 22.19 -3.25 27.91
CA SER A 584 22.01 -3.72 29.29
C SER A 584 20.59 -3.45 29.78
N LEU A 585 20.08 -2.23 29.57
CA LEU A 585 18.69 -1.86 29.89
C LEU A 585 17.68 -2.75 29.16
N ARG A 586 17.92 -3.07 27.89
CA ARG A 586 17.07 -3.97 27.10
C ARG A 586 17.00 -5.36 27.72
N THR A 587 18.15 -5.91 28.11
CA THR A 587 18.26 -7.25 28.69
C THR A 587 17.55 -7.32 30.04
N CYS A 588 17.83 -6.38 30.95
CA CYS A 588 17.16 -6.32 32.25
C CYS A 588 15.63 -6.15 32.14
N ARG A 589 15.17 -5.33 31.18
CA ARG A 589 13.74 -5.11 30.93
C ARG A 589 13.05 -6.36 30.38
N SER A 590 13.73 -7.09 29.50
CA SER A 590 13.18 -8.29 28.87
C SER A 590 12.92 -9.43 29.84
N GLU A 591 13.74 -9.56 30.88
CA GLU A 591 13.53 -10.56 31.94
C GLU A 591 12.34 -10.21 32.83
N HIS A 592 12.07 -8.93 33.04
CA HIS A 592 10.96 -8.43 33.88
C HIS A 592 9.60 -8.49 33.17
N TYR A 593 9.57 -8.49 31.83
CA TYR A 593 8.34 -8.53 31.03
C TYR A 593 8.02 -9.92 30.47
N SER A 594 8.01 -10.93 31.34
CA SER A 594 7.33 -12.18 31.02
C SER A 594 5.82 -11.96 31.00
N VAL A 595 5.18 -12.26 29.88
CA VAL A 595 3.73 -12.12 29.72
C VAL A 595 3.04 -13.47 29.84
N LYS A 596 1.85 -13.48 30.45
CA LYS A 596 0.95 -14.62 30.42
C LYS A 596 0.10 -14.57 29.17
N ILE A 597 -0.04 -15.71 28.49
CA ILE A 597 -0.87 -15.82 27.31
C ILE A 597 -2.31 -15.97 27.78
N LEU A 598 -3.18 -15.06 27.34
CA LEU A 598 -4.60 -15.05 27.69
C LEU A 598 -5.41 -15.85 26.67
N LYS A 599 -5.09 -15.69 25.38
CA LYS A 599 -5.77 -16.39 24.28
C LYS A 599 -4.83 -16.54 23.09
N SER A 600 -4.81 -17.72 22.48
CA SER A 600 -4.19 -17.99 21.19
C SER A 600 -5.25 -18.53 20.22
N SER A 601 -5.27 -18.03 18.99
CA SER A 601 -6.15 -18.56 17.95
C SER A 601 -5.45 -18.58 16.60
N VAL A 602 -5.47 -19.73 15.94
CA VAL A 602 -5.00 -19.90 14.58
C VAL A 602 -6.14 -19.57 13.64
N LEU A 603 -5.93 -18.55 12.79
CA LEU A 603 -6.93 -18.00 11.88
C LEU A 603 -6.59 -18.40 10.43
N PRO A 604 -7.59 -18.53 9.54
CA PRO A 604 -7.38 -18.71 8.11
C PRO A 604 -6.44 -17.65 7.51
N GLY A 605 -5.64 -18.04 6.51
CA GLY A 605 -4.58 -17.17 5.94
C GLY A 605 -3.24 -17.24 6.68
N ASP A 606 -3.01 -18.33 7.43
CA ASP A 606 -1.76 -18.58 8.18
C ASP A 606 -1.39 -17.51 9.20
N VAL A 607 -2.42 -16.91 9.83
CA VAL A 607 -2.26 -15.88 10.86
C VAL A 607 -2.52 -16.47 12.24
N LEU A 608 -1.58 -16.29 13.16
CA LEU A 608 -1.73 -16.57 14.59
C LEU A 608 -2.08 -15.26 15.32
N SER A 609 -3.24 -15.21 15.98
CA SER A 609 -3.60 -14.12 16.88
C SER A 609 -3.22 -14.50 18.31
N LEU A 610 -2.43 -13.66 18.95
CA LEU A 610 -1.99 -13.83 20.34
C LEU A 610 -2.49 -12.65 21.16
N VAL A 611 -3.23 -12.96 22.22
CA VAL A 611 -3.65 -12.01 23.26
C VAL A 611 -2.90 -12.37 24.54
N MET A 612 -2.18 -11.41 25.09
CA MET A 612 -1.29 -11.57 26.23
C MET A 612 -1.58 -10.52 27.31
N SER A 613 -1.22 -10.81 28.55
CA SER A 613 -1.36 -9.89 29.66
C SER A 613 -0.46 -8.67 29.46
N LYS A 614 -0.98 -7.46 29.70
CA LYS A 614 -0.18 -6.23 29.68
C LYS A 614 0.73 -6.19 30.92
N PRO A 615 2.06 -6.09 30.77
CA PRO A 615 2.96 -5.99 31.92
C PRO A 615 2.67 -4.74 32.76
N ASN A 616 2.93 -4.83 34.06
CA ASN A 616 2.74 -3.69 34.97
C ASN A 616 3.60 -2.51 34.55
N GLY A 617 2.97 -1.32 34.43
CA GLY A 617 3.65 -0.11 33.98
C GLY A 617 3.94 -0.03 32.48
N PHE A 618 3.53 -1.02 31.67
CA PHE A 618 3.73 -1.01 30.22
C PHE A 618 2.81 0.00 29.53
N LYS A 619 3.35 1.16 29.17
CA LYS A 619 2.64 2.23 28.46
C LYS A 619 3.15 2.34 27.02
N TYR A 620 2.24 2.32 26.06
CA TYR A 620 2.56 2.42 24.64
C TYR A 620 1.58 3.35 23.91
N LYS A 621 1.90 3.72 22.67
CA LYS A 621 1.04 4.50 21.77
C LYS A 621 0.62 3.65 20.57
N SER A 622 -0.53 3.97 19.98
CA SER A 622 -1.02 3.29 18.78
C SER A 622 -0.03 3.36 17.62
N GLY A 623 0.07 2.29 16.84
CA GLY A 623 1.04 2.17 15.75
C GLY A 623 2.46 1.79 16.20
N GLN A 624 2.74 1.68 17.51
CA GLN A 624 4.01 1.14 18.00
C GLN A 624 4.09 -0.40 17.85
N TYR A 625 5.30 -0.93 17.97
CA TYR A 625 5.58 -2.36 17.86
C TYR A 625 6.40 -2.87 19.04
N ILE A 626 6.39 -4.19 19.23
CA ILE A 626 7.14 -4.91 20.27
C ILE A 626 7.99 -6.00 19.63
N PHE A 627 9.04 -6.43 20.32
CA PHE A 627 9.74 -7.67 20.01
C PHE A 627 9.22 -8.79 20.89
N LEU A 628 8.99 -9.94 20.27
CA LEU A 628 8.62 -11.17 20.95
C LEU A 628 9.76 -12.18 20.86
N GLN A 629 9.96 -12.87 21.96
CA GLN A 629 10.84 -14.03 22.05
C GLN A 629 10.08 -15.20 22.68
N CYS A 630 10.28 -16.39 22.11
CA CYS A 630 9.76 -17.65 22.60
C CYS A 630 10.95 -18.59 22.91
N PRO A 631 11.37 -18.71 24.18
CA PRO A 631 12.52 -19.54 24.57
C PRO A 631 12.39 -21.02 24.18
N ASN A 632 11.16 -21.53 24.05
CA ASN A 632 10.89 -22.90 23.59
C ASN A 632 11.33 -23.14 22.13
N ILE A 633 11.41 -22.08 21.31
CA ILE A 633 11.84 -22.15 19.90
C ILE A 633 13.29 -21.69 19.79
N SER A 634 13.59 -20.50 20.32
CA SER A 634 14.93 -19.93 20.30
C SER A 634 15.11 -18.97 21.47
N SER A 635 16.15 -19.19 22.26
CA SER A 635 16.54 -18.35 23.40
C SER A 635 17.26 -17.07 23.01
N PHE A 636 17.57 -16.86 21.73
CA PHE A 636 18.33 -15.69 21.26
C PHE A 636 17.59 -14.83 20.23
N GLU A 637 16.60 -15.39 19.54
CA GLU A 637 15.89 -14.69 18.47
C GLU A 637 14.75 -13.82 19.01
N TRP A 638 14.70 -12.59 18.51
CA TRP A 638 13.69 -11.60 18.83
C TRP A 638 13.04 -11.08 17.54
N HIS A 639 11.73 -11.23 17.41
CA HIS A 639 10.98 -10.87 16.20
C HIS A 639 10.05 -9.68 16.44
N PRO A 640 10.05 -8.65 15.57
CA PRO A 640 9.21 -7.48 15.73
C PRO A 640 7.77 -7.72 15.24
N PHE A 641 6.78 -7.28 16.01
CA PHE A 641 5.36 -7.32 15.65
C PHE A 641 4.64 -6.04 16.08
N SER A 642 3.81 -5.49 15.20
CA SER A 642 2.96 -4.34 15.52
C SER A 642 1.93 -4.70 16.58
N ILE A 643 1.74 -3.82 17.56
CA ILE A 643 0.71 -3.99 18.58
C ILE A 643 -0.64 -3.72 17.93
N THR A 644 -1.59 -4.65 18.03
CA THR A 644 -2.94 -4.51 17.45
C THR A 644 -3.99 -4.03 18.44
N SER A 645 -3.73 -4.13 19.75
CA SER A 645 -4.60 -3.61 20.82
C SER A 645 -4.50 -2.09 20.94
N ALA A 646 -5.55 -1.43 21.44
CA ALA A 646 -5.52 0.00 21.73
C ALA A 646 -4.75 0.28 23.05
N PRO A 647 -4.06 1.42 23.19
CA PRO A 647 -3.32 1.78 24.40
C PRO A 647 -4.13 1.71 25.70
N GLY A 648 -5.45 1.95 25.61
CA GLY A 648 -6.40 1.87 26.71
C GLY A 648 -6.78 0.44 27.14
N ASP A 649 -6.47 -0.58 26.34
CA ASP A 649 -6.81 -1.96 26.65
C ASP A 649 -5.94 -2.50 27.81
N ASN A 650 -6.55 -3.40 28.61
CA ASN A 650 -5.88 -4.11 29.72
C ASN A 650 -5.03 -5.32 29.25
N TYR A 651 -5.04 -5.60 27.95
CA TYR A 651 -4.28 -6.68 27.32
C TYR A 651 -3.41 -6.13 26.19
N LEU A 652 -2.45 -6.93 25.75
CA LEU A 652 -1.69 -6.70 24.52
C LEU A 652 -2.11 -7.74 23.50
N SER A 653 -2.31 -7.33 22.24
CA SER A 653 -2.57 -8.27 21.15
C SER A 653 -1.62 -8.07 19.98
N VAL A 654 -1.28 -9.17 19.31
CA VAL A 654 -0.51 -9.18 18.06
C VAL A 654 -1.11 -10.19 17.08
N HIS A 655 -0.96 -9.91 15.79
CA HIS A 655 -1.35 -10.80 14.71
C HIS A 655 -0.10 -11.16 13.88
N ILE A 656 0.26 -12.43 13.87
CA ILE A 656 1.52 -12.94 13.33
C ILE A 656 1.23 -13.80 12.11
N ARG A 657 1.71 -13.42 10.93
CA ARG A 657 1.63 -14.25 9.73
C ARG A 657 2.80 -15.26 9.71
N SER A 658 2.50 -16.50 9.37
CA SER A 658 3.50 -17.58 9.28
C SER A 658 4.19 -17.56 7.93
N VAL A 659 5.39 -16.98 7.86
CA VAL A 659 6.15 -16.74 6.61
C VAL A 659 7.58 -17.27 6.67
N GLY A 660 8.16 -17.36 7.87
CA GLY A 660 9.52 -17.85 8.12
C GLY A 660 9.54 -19.02 9.09
N ASP A 661 10.70 -19.67 9.18
CA ASP A 661 11.03 -20.75 10.11
C ASP A 661 10.50 -20.48 11.52
N TRP A 662 10.93 -19.39 12.16
CA TRP A 662 10.52 -19.07 13.53
C TRP A 662 9.00 -18.91 13.67
N THR A 663 8.34 -18.27 12.70
CA THR A 663 6.88 -18.06 12.75
C THR A 663 6.07 -19.33 12.48
N HIS A 664 6.59 -20.25 11.65
CA HIS A 664 5.97 -21.56 11.42
C HIS A 664 6.09 -22.44 12.68
N GLU A 665 7.26 -22.45 13.31
CA GLU A 665 7.50 -23.11 14.59
C GLU A 665 6.58 -22.54 15.68
N LEU A 666 6.44 -21.21 15.75
CA LEU A 666 5.53 -20.55 16.68
C LEU A 666 4.09 -21.02 16.48
N LYS A 667 3.61 -20.99 15.24
CA LYS A 667 2.26 -21.49 14.91
C LYS A 667 2.11 -22.96 15.31
N ARG A 668 3.13 -23.80 15.08
CA ARG A 668 3.09 -25.23 15.41
C ARG A 668 2.96 -25.45 16.92
N VAL A 669 3.80 -24.81 17.72
CA VAL A 669 3.76 -24.90 19.20
C VAL A 669 2.38 -24.49 19.73
N PHE A 670 1.81 -23.40 19.22
CA PHE A 670 0.48 -22.97 19.65
C PHE A 670 -0.67 -23.83 19.08
N ALA A 671 -0.49 -24.45 17.92
CA ALA A 671 -1.50 -25.34 17.33
C ALA A 671 -1.58 -26.68 18.06
N GLU A 672 -0.44 -27.26 18.42
CA GLU A 672 -0.33 -28.54 19.15
C GLU A 672 -0.94 -28.43 20.56
N ASP A 673 -0.66 -27.34 21.29
CA ASP A 673 -1.24 -27.11 22.62
C ASP A 673 -2.74 -26.77 22.60
N THR A 674 -3.25 -26.19 21.50
CA THR A 674 -4.70 -25.87 21.36
C THR A 674 -5.54 -27.11 21.01
N GLY A 675 -4.91 -28.20 20.58
CA GLY A 675 -5.57 -29.46 20.20
C GLY A 675 -6.36 -30.16 21.32
N SER A 676 -6.25 -29.70 22.57
CA SER A 676 -6.99 -30.28 23.71
C SER A 676 -8.24 -29.50 24.16
N SER A 677 -8.55 -28.30 23.63
CA SER A 677 -9.87 -27.66 23.88
C SER A 677 -10.09 -26.41 23.04
N CYS A 678 -10.69 -26.53 21.86
CA CYS A 678 -11.61 -25.50 21.33
C CYS A 678 -12.46 -26.06 20.18
N MET A 679 -13.47 -26.88 20.52
CA MET A 679 -14.63 -27.03 19.66
C MET A 679 -15.50 -25.79 19.81
N ILE A 680 -15.83 -25.17 18.69
CA ILE A 680 -16.72 -24.03 18.55
C ILE A 680 -18.10 -24.43 19.10
N GLY A 681 -18.51 -23.87 20.24
CA GLY A 681 -19.87 -24.04 20.75
C GLY A 681 -20.02 -23.84 22.26
N ARG A 682 -20.65 -22.72 22.63
CA ARG A 682 -21.37 -22.50 23.91
C ARG A 682 -20.49 -22.43 25.18
N ALA A 683 -20.19 -21.20 25.61
CA ALA A 683 -19.65 -20.94 26.94
C ALA A 683 -20.64 -21.39 28.02
N LYS A 684 -20.27 -22.40 28.83
CA LYS A 684 -20.86 -22.63 30.15
C LYS A 684 -19.98 -21.94 31.19
N PHE A 685 -20.55 -20.92 31.84
CA PHE A 685 -20.06 -20.41 33.12
C PHE A 685 -20.34 -21.47 34.19
N GLY A 686 -19.30 -21.93 34.90
CA GLY A 686 -19.46 -22.89 35.99
C GLY A 686 -18.13 -23.27 36.64
N GLU A 687 -17.91 -22.67 37.81
CA GLU A 687 -17.12 -23.14 38.96
C GLU A 687 -15.57 -23.16 38.93
N LEU A 688 -15.08 -22.54 40.00
CA LEU A 688 -13.71 -22.32 40.43
C LEU A 688 -13.07 -23.63 40.91
N GLY A 689 -12.21 -24.23 40.08
CA GLY A 689 -11.40 -25.39 40.46
C GLY A 689 -10.10 -25.43 39.67
N ASN A 690 -8.97 -25.51 40.39
CA ASN A 690 -7.59 -25.52 39.89
C ASN A 690 -7.38 -26.34 38.59
N VAL A 691 -7.35 -25.67 37.44
CA VAL A 691 -6.79 -26.22 36.21
C VAL A 691 -5.30 -25.89 36.18
N LYS A 692 -4.44 -26.92 36.16
CA LYS A 692 -2.98 -26.79 36.01
C LYS A 692 -2.67 -25.93 34.79
N GLN A 693 -2.11 -24.75 35.02
CA GLN A 693 -1.70 -23.77 34.01
C GLN A 693 -0.36 -24.15 33.35
N THR A 694 -0.18 -25.41 32.95
CA THR A 694 1.15 -26.00 32.58
C THR A 694 1.32 -26.37 31.10
N SER A 695 0.65 -25.72 30.16
CA SER A 695 0.75 -26.13 28.74
C SER A 695 0.77 -24.97 27.74
N LEU A 696 1.21 -23.77 28.11
CA LEU A 696 1.45 -22.71 27.13
C LEU A 696 2.90 -22.22 27.23
N PRO A 697 3.60 -22.03 26.10
CA PRO A 697 4.99 -21.61 26.10
C PRO A 697 5.14 -20.22 26.72
N ARG A 698 6.25 -20.00 27.41
CA ARG A 698 6.57 -18.68 27.98
C ARG A 698 6.90 -17.72 26.84
N LEU A 699 6.27 -16.54 26.83
CA LEU A 699 6.62 -15.45 25.92
C LEU A 699 7.25 -14.28 26.68
N LEU A 700 8.31 -13.72 26.10
CA LEU A 700 9.00 -12.54 26.59
C LEU A 700 8.72 -11.36 25.64
N VAL A 701 8.40 -10.21 26.22
CA VAL A 701 8.07 -8.98 25.48
C VAL A 701 9.15 -7.93 25.71
N ASP A 702 9.60 -7.30 24.63
CA ASP A 702 10.52 -6.18 24.68
C ASP A 702 9.98 -5.00 23.86
N GLY A 703 9.81 -3.85 24.51
CA GLY A 703 9.25 -2.66 23.90
C GLY A 703 8.63 -1.71 24.93
N PRO A 704 7.78 -0.77 24.49
CA PRO A 704 7.39 -0.52 23.09
C PRO A 704 8.45 0.26 22.30
N TYR A 705 8.46 0.06 20.98
CA TYR A 705 9.32 0.78 20.05
C TYR A 705 8.50 1.67 19.10
N GLY A 706 8.97 2.88 18.88
CA GLY A 706 8.25 3.83 18.05
C GLY A 706 8.38 3.56 16.55
N ALA A 707 7.28 3.71 15.82
CA ALA A 707 7.18 3.62 14.36
C ALA A 707 6.51 4.88 13.75
N PRO A 708 6.69 5.19 12.46
CA PRO A 708 6.12 6.38 11.83
C PRO A 708 4.62 6.58 12.08
N ALA A 709 3.84 5.50 12.09
CA ALA A 709 2.38 5.51 12.30
C ALA A 709 1.94 6.03 13.67
N GLN A 710 2.83 6.11 14.67
CA GLN A 710 2.50 6.64 16.00
C GLN A 710 2.15 8.15 15.99
N ASP A 711 2.45 8.83 14.90
CA ASP A 711 2.27 10.27 14.73
C ASP A 711 1.01 10.63 13.94
N TYR A 712 0.06 9.69 13.84
CA TYR A 712 -1.21 9.91 13.14
C TYR A 712 -1.97 11.14 13.67
N GLN A 713 -1.88 11.44 14.97
CA GLN A 713 -2.57 12.58 15.60
C GLN A 713 -2.13 13.96 15.07
N ASN A 714 -1.01 14.04 14.35
CA ASN A 714 -0.51 15.30 13.76
C ASN A 714 -1.22 15.68 12.45
N TYR A 715 -2.12 14.84 11.95
CA TYR A 715 -2.80 15.02 10.67
C TYR A 715 -4.29 15.21 10.86
N ASP A 716 -4.89 16.03 10.00
CA ASP A 716 -6.32 16.35 10.06
C ASP A 716 -7.14 15.18 9.50
N VAL A 717 -6.61 14.53 8.47
CA VAL A 717 -7.19 13.35 7.81
C VAL A 717 -6.11 12.30 7.63
N LEU A 718 -6.48 11.04 7.86
CA LEU A 718 -5.59 9.90 7.66
C LEU A 718 -5.97 9.12 6.42
N LEU A 719 -4.96 8.76 5.62
CA LEU A 719 -5.06 7.77 4.56
C LEU A 719 -4.18 6.58 4.94
N LEU A 720 -4.79 5.53 5.48
CA LEU A 720 -4.13 4.32 5.96
C LEU A 720 -4.20 3.25 4.86
N VAL A 721 -3.06 2.80 4.35
CA VAL A 721 -2.98 1.82 3.26
C VAL A 721 -2.20 0.58 3.72
N GLY A 722 -2.92 -0.52 3.95
CA GLY A 722 -2.35 -1.79 4.41
C GLY A 722 -2.42 -2.87 3.34
N LEU A 723 -1.30 -3.56 3.07
CA LEU A 723 -1.28 -4.75 2.21
C LEU A 723 -1.19 -6.04 3.02
N GLY A 724 -2.19 -6.91 2.91
CA GLY A 724 -2.24 -8.19 3.64
C GLY A 724 -2.12 -7.98 5.15
N ILE A 725 -1.13 -8.62 5.80
CA ILE A 725 -0.86 -8.44 7.24
C ILE A 725 -0.39 -7.02 7.60
N GLY A 726 -0.01 -6.21 6.60
CA GLY A 726 0.38 -4.80 6.79
C GLY A 726 -0.74 -3.90 7.33
N ALA A 727 -1.97 -4.37 7.44
CA ALA A 727 -3.04 -3.61 8.12
C ALA A 727 -2.88 -3.57 9.66
N THR A 728 -2.08 -4.47 10.25
CA THR A 728 -1.89 -4.60 11.71
C THR A 728 -1.60 -3.30 12.48
N PRO A 729 -0.66 -2.40 12.08
CA PRO A 729 -0.43 -1.16 12.82
C PRO A 729 -1.65 -0.22 12.82
N PHE A 730 -2.49 -0.29 11.77
CA PHE A 730 -3.67 0.56 11.64
C PHE A 730 -4.82 0.13 12.53
N ILE A 731 -4.88 -1.15 12.92
CA ILE A 731 -5.88 -1.69 13.86
C ILE A 731 -5.86 -0.93 15.17
N SER A 732 -4.66 -0.78 15.75
CA SER A 732 -4.47 -0.07 17.01
C SER A 732 -4.87 1.40 16.88
N ILE A 733 -4.56 2.03 15.75
CA ILE A 733 -4.93 3.43 15.46
C ILE A 733 -6.45 3.59 15.35
N LEU A 734 -7.14 2.69 14.64
CA LEU A 734 -8.60 2.75 14.49
C LEU A 734 -9.30 2.58 15.85
N LYS A 735 -8.91 1.58 16.64
CA LYS A 735 -9.47 1.37 17.98
C LYS A 735 -9.21 2.56 18.92
N ASP A 736 -8.03 3.18 18.83
CA ASP A 736 -7.69 4.35 19.63
C ASP A 736 -8.51 5.58 19.22
N LEU A 737 -8.69 5.82 17.91
CA LEU A 737 -9.59 6.88 17.41
C LEU A 737 -11.02 6.72 17.95
N LEU A 738 -11.55 5.48 17.93
CA LEU A 738 -12.88 5.17 18.47
C LEU A 738 -12.97 5.39 19.97
N ASN A 739 -11.99 4.90 20.75
CA ASN A 739 -11.99 5.06 22.19
C ASN A 739 -11.91 6.53 22.63
N ASN A 740 -11.16 7.36 21.89
CA ASN A 740 -11.11 8.79 22.16
C ASN A 740 -12.44 9.48 21.81
N SER A 741 -13.08 9.13 20.69
CA SER A 741 -14.39 9.70 20.31
C SER A 741 -15.48 9.44 21.37
N ARG A 742 -15.51 8.23 21.95
CA ARG A 742 -16.41 7.87 23.07
C ARG A 742 -16.18 8.72 24.32
N THR A 743 -14.91 9.04 24.59
CA THR A 743 -14.53 9.83 25.77
C THR A 743 -14.95 11.29 25.61
N GLU A 744 -14.83 11.85 24.39
CA GLU A 744 -15.32 13.19 24.08
C GLU A 744 -16.86 13.27 24.24
N ASP A 745 -17.60 12.29 23.71
CA ASP A 745 -19.07 12.25 23.82
C ASP A 745 -19.57 12.15 25.28
N GLN A 746 -18.89 11.38 26.13
CA GLN A 746 -19.21 11.32 27.56
C GLN A 746 -18.89 12.64 28.29
N MET A 747 -17.85 13.36 27.87
CA MET A 747 -17.48 14.63 28.51
C MET A 747 -18.44 15.77 28.13
N ASP A 748 -18.89 15.79 26.88
CA ASP A 748 -19.87 16.77 26.40
C ASP A 748 -21.25 16.55 27.05
N SER A 749 -21.70 15.29 27.15
CA SER A 749 -22.98 14.96 27.83
C SER A 749 -22.99 15.33 29.32
N ASN A 750 -21.89 15.07 30.05
CA ASN A 750 -21.79 15.43 31.47
C ASN A 750 -21.76 16.96 31.69
N THR A 751 -21.21 17.72 30.75
CA THR A 751 -21.13 19.19 30.82
C THR A 751 -22.50 19.83 30.54
N GLU A 752 -23.34 19.20 29.72
CA GLU A 752 -24.73 19.64 29.48
C GLU A 752 -25.67 19.34 30.66
N THR A 753 -25.50 18.21 31.36
CA THR A 753 -26.30 17.91 32.57
C THR A 753 -25.98 18.80 33.78
N SER A 754 -24.82 19.44 33.82
CA SER A 754 -24.46 20.39 34.89
C SER A 754 -24.89 21.84 34.66
N LYS A 755 -25.62 22.12 33.56
CA LYS A 755 -26.30 23.41 33.35
C LYS A 755 -27.81 23.25 33.52
N SER A 756 -28.21 22.82 34.72
CA SER A 756 -29.56 23.08 35.22
C SER A 756 -29.46 24.18 36.28
N GLU A 757 -30.39 25.12 36.15
CA GLU A 757 -30.50 26.37 36.88
C GLU A 757 -30.57 26.10 38.39
N ASP A 758 -29.67 26.70 39.17
CA ASP A 758 -30.03 27.35 40.44
C ASP A 758 -28.84 28.09 41.08
N SER A 759 -29.17 29.26 41.65
CA SER A 759 -28.42 30.07 42.61
C SER A 759 -27.30 31.01 42.09
N LEU A 760 -27.73 32.25 41.81
CA LEU A 760 -26.95 33.47 42.01
C LEU A 760 -26.60 33.61 43.51
N ASN A 761 -25.31 33.46 43.86
CA ASN A 761 -24.56 34.18 44.91
C ASN A 761 -23.40 33.33 45.44
N SER A 762 -22.16 33.72 45.15
CA SER A 762 -21.11 33.86 46.17
C SER A 762 -19.80 34.37 45.56
N PHE A 763 -19.17 35.26 46.33
CA PHE A 763 -17.94 35.96 46.05
C PHE A 763 -16.70 35.06 46.19
N ALA A 764 -15.72 35.31 45.33
CA ALA A 764 -14.26 35.19 45.46
C ALA A 764 -13.64 34.07 46.34
N SER A 765 -12.83 33.22 45.70
CA SER A 765 -11.48 32.83 46.18
C SER A 765 -10.63 32.25 45.04
N PRO A 766 -9.36 32.67 44.85
CA PRO A 766 -8.48 32.13 43.82
C PRO A 766 -7.75 30.90 44.35
N GLY A 767 -8.26 29.71 44.00
CA GLY A 767 -7.66 28.42 44.34
C GLY A 767 -7.15 27.71 43.08
N THR A 768 -5.86 27.47 43.05
CA THR A 768 -5.07 26.83 41.99
C THR A 768 -5.64 25.47 41.55
N THR A 769 -6.22 25.36 40.36
CA THR A 769 -6.44 24.06 39.70
C THR A 769 -5.69 23.99 38.39
N LEU A 770 -4.65 23.15 38.40
CA LEU A 770 -3.88 22.72 37.25
C LEU A 770 -4.76 21.88 36.32
N SER A 771 -5.67 22.51 35.57
CA SER A 771 -6.42 21.83 34.51
C SER A 771 -5.48 21.63 33.32
N GLY A 772 -4.94 20.41 33.23
CA GLY A 772 -4.14 19.99 32.09
C GLY A 772 -4.94 20.12 30.81
N LYS A 773 -4.56 21.08 29.96
CA LYS A 773 -5.01 21.18 28.56
C LYS A 773 -4.69 19.87 27.84
N LYS A 774 -5.60 18.88 27.85
CA LYS A 774 -5.57 17.79 26.88
C LYS A 774 -5.73 18.43 25.50
N LYS A 775 -4.74 18.25 24.62
CA LYS A 775 -4.79 18.75 23.25
C LYS A 775 -6.04 18.16 22.58
N SER A 776 -6.96 19.02 22.16
CA SER A 776 -8.08 18.65 21.28
C SER A 776 -7.54 17.85 20.09
N GLN A 777 -8.14 16.70 19.84
CA GLN A 777 -7.72 15.75 18.82
C GLN A 777 -7.82 16.40 17.44
N ARG A 778 -6.68 16.51 16.73
CA ARG A 778 -6.63 17.20 15.43
C ARG A 778 -7.23 16.36 14.29
N THR A 779 -7.20 15.04 14.44
CA THR A 779 -7.67 14.09 13.42
C THR A 779 -9.19 13.98 13.42
N LYS A 780 -9.80 14.37 12.30
CA LYS A 780 -11.26 14.43 12.11
C LYS A 780 -11.82 13.21 11.38
N SER A 781 -11.01 12.55 10.55
CA SER A 781 -11.46 11.41 9.73
C SER A 781 -10.29 10.50 9.34
N ALA A 782 -10.57 9.20 9.20
CA ALA A 782 -9.62 8.20 8.75
C ALA A 782 -10.18 7.36 7.60
N HIS A 783 -9.36 7.15 6.56
CA HIS A 783 -9.67 6.31 5.40
C HIS A 783 -8.74 5.11 5.40
N LEU A 784 -9.26 3.91 5.70
CA LEU A 784 -8.50 2.67 5.65
C LEU A 784 -8.75 1.98 4.31
N TYR A 785 -7.68 1.82 3.52
CA TYR A 785 -7.65 0.97 2.34
C TYR A 785 -6.86 -0.30 2.68
N TRP A 786 -7.58 -1.40 2.85
CA TRP A 786 -6.97 -2.71 3.07
C TRP A 786 -7.02 -3.54 1.80
N VAL A 787 -5.85 -3.95 1.31
CA VAL A 787 -5.73 -4.70 0.07
C VAL A 787 -5.14 -6.07 0.36
N THR A 788 -5.87 -7.13 0.03
CA THR A 788 -5.41 -8.52 0.18
C THR A 788 -5.56 -9.29 -1.13
N ARG A 789 -4.82 -10.39 -1.26
CA ARG A 789 -4.96 -11.36 -2.36
C ARG A 789 -5.68 -12.62 -1.91
N GLU A 790 -5.63 -12.94 -0.62
CA GLU A 790 -6.18 -14.18 -0.09
C GLU A 790 -7.54 -13.90 0.56
N PRO A 791 -8.63 -14.54 0.10
CA PRO A 791 -9.95 -14.36 0.69
C PRO A 791 -9.98 -14.82 2.16
N GLY A 792 -9.17 -15.83 2.51
CA GLY A 792 -9.04 -16.28 3.91
C GLY A 792 -8.51 -15.21 4.86
N SER A 793 -7.84 -14.17 4.36
CA SER A 793 -7.37 -13.07 5.20
C SER A 793 -8.51 -12.28 5.87
N PHE A 794 -9.72 -12.25 5.29
CA PHE A 794 -10.82 -11.50 5.87
C PHE A 794 -11.19 -11.98 7.28
N GLU A 795 -10.99 -13.25 7.58
CA GLU A 795 -11.37 -13.85 8.87
C GLU A 795 -10.64 -13.23 10.07
N TRP A 796 -9.33 -12.96 9.93
CA TRP A 796 -8.56 -12.44 11.07
C TRP A 796 -8.83 -10.96 11.36
N PHE A 797 -9.25 -10.20 10.34
CA PHE A 797 -9.58 -8.78 10.50
C PHE A 797 -11.08 -8.53 10.69
N LYS A 798 -11.92 -9.56 10.47
CA LYS A 798 -13.37 -9.54 10.59
C LYS A 798 -13.86 -8.87 11.88
N GLY A 799 -13.40 -9.38 13.03
CA GLY A 799 -13.83 -8.88 14.34
C GLY A 799 -13.54 -7.40 14.55
N VAL A 800 -12.43 -6.89 14.02
CA VAL A 800 -12.11 -5.46 14.10
C VAL A 800 -13.01 -4.64 13.18
N MET A 801 -13.26 -5.10 11.95
CA MET A 801 -14.12 -4.38 11.00
C MET A 801 -15.55 -4.26 11.51
N ASP A 802 -16.10 -5.33 12.07
CA ASP A 802 -17.44 -5.33 12.64
C ASP A 802 -17.50 -4.42 13.88
N GLU A 803 -16.52 -4.52 14.78
CA GLU A 803 -16.41 -3.62 15.95
C GLU A 803 -16.32 -2.14 15.53
N VAL A 804 -15.49 -1.81 14.53
CA VAL A 804 -15.37 -0.42 14.05
C VAL A 804 -16.69 0.05 13.42
N ALA A 805 -17.34 -0.79 12.61
CA ALA A 805 -18.59 -0.45 11.94
C ALA A 805 -19.77 -0.28 12.92
N GLU A 806 -19.77 -0.97 14.06
CA GLU A 806 -20.80 -0.82 15.10
C GLU A 806 -20.60 0.44 15.95
N ILE A 807 -19.35 0.81 16.20
CA ILE A 807 -19.01 1.93 17.09
C ILE A 807 -19.03 3.27 16.35
N ASP A 808 -18.61 3.31 15.09
CA ASP A 808 -18.49 4.54 14.31
C ASP A 808 -19.83 5.08 13.80
N GLN A 809 -20.69 5.53 14.72
CA GLN A 809 -21.99 6.12 14.39
C GLN A 809 -21.87 7.46 13.65
N LYS A 810 -20.73 8.15 13.80
CA LYS A 810 -20.45 9.47 13.21
C LYS A 810 -19.88 9.37 11.79
N GLY A 811 -19.53 8.18 11.31
CA GLY A 811 -18.90 7.97 10.00
C GLY A 811 -17.53 8.65 9.90
N GLN A 812 -16.75 8.68 10.98
CA GLN A 812 -15.40 9.24 11.00
C GLN A 812 -14.39 8.35 10.26
N ILE A 813 -14.64 7.04 10.23
CA ILE A 813 -13.76 6.00 9.72
C ILE A 813 -14.41 5.34 8.48
N GLU A 814 -13.85 5.61 7.30
CA GLU A 814 -14.24 4.94 6.05
C GLU A 814 -13.28 3.77 5.81
N MET A 815 -13.81 2.54 5.75
CA MET A 815 -13.03 1.34 5.46
C MET A 815 -13.35 0.82 4.06
N HIS A 816 -12.31 0.51 3.29
CA HIS A 816 -12.39 -0.06 1.96
C HIS A 816 -11.53 -1.31 1.87
N ASN A 817 -12.19 -2.45 1.69
CA ASN A 817 -11.53 -3.73 1.47
C ASN A 817 -11.33 -3.94 -0.04
N TYR A 818 -10.17 -4.44 -0.45
CA TYR A 818 -9.90 -4.79 -1.84
C TYR A 818 -9.35 -6.19 -1.95
N LEU A 819 -10.01 -7.03 -2.76
CA LEU A 819 -9.57 -8.38 -3.06
C LEU A 819 -8.98 -8.45 -4.47
N THR A 820 -7.66 -8.54 -4.54
CA THR A 820 -6.89 -8.49 -5.79
C THR A 820 -6.82 -9.81 -6.56
N SER A 821 -7.33 -10.91 -5.99
CA SER A 821 -7.45 -12.20 -6.70
C SER A 821 -8.65 -12.26 -7.64
N VAL A 822 -9.65 -11.38 -7.43
CA VAL A 822 -10.88 -11.33 -8.22
C VAL A 822 -10.68 -10.37 -9.39
N TYR A 823 -11.20 -10.73 -10.56
CA TYR A 823 -11.16 -9.86 -11.74
C TYR A 823 -11.93 -8.55 -11.52
N GLU A 824 -11.56 -7.51 -12.26
CA GLU A 824 -12.13 -6.16 -12.14
C GLU A 824 -13.66 -6.16 -12.23
N GLU A 825 -14.31 -5.25 -11.52
CA GLU A 825 -15.74 -5.02 -11.71
C GLU A 825 -16.03 -4.66 -13.18
N GLY A 826 -16.87 -5.47 -13.81
CA GLY A 826 -17.16 -5.36 -15.24
C GLY A 826 -16.46 -6.39 -16.13
N ASP A 827 -15.60 -7.26 -15.59
CA ASP A 827 -15.21 -8.52 -16.25
C ASP A 827 -16.36 -9.54 -16.17
N ALA A 828 -16.64 -10.25 -17.27
CA ALA A 828 -17.71 -11.25 -17.33
C ALA A 828 -17.57 -12.32 -16.22
N ARG A 829 -16.34 -12.69 -15.86
CA ARG A 829 -16.06 -13.67 -14.79
C ARG A 829 -16.49 -13.20 -13.40
N SER A 830 -16.48 -11.89 -13.16
CA SER A 830 -16.81 -11.27 -11.87
C SER A 830 -18.22 -10.69 -11.82
N THR A 831 -18.95 -10.66 -12.93
CA THR A 831 -20.27 -10.01 -13.02
C THR A 831 -21.27 -10.58 -12.03
N LEU A 832 -21.50 -11.90 -12.05
CA LEU A 832 -22.43 -12.55 -11.10
C LEU A 832 -22.01 -12.35 -9.65
N ILE A 833 -20.72 -12.47 -9.35
CA ILE A 833 -20.21 -12.27 -7.98
C ILE A 833 -20.53 -10.85 -7.50
N THR A 834 -20.33 -9.86 -8.38
CA THR A 834 -20.64 -8.46 -8.06
C THR A 834 -22.14 -8.24 -7.89
N MET A 835 -22.98 -8.91 -8.69
CA MET A 835 -24.45 -8.86 -8.56
C MET A 835 -24.91 -9.47 -7.23
N VAL A 836 -24.47 -10.69 -6.91
CA VAL A 836 -24.77 -11.37 -5.65
C VAL A 836 -24.33 -10.51 -4.47
N GLN A 837 -23.15 -9.91 -4.55
CA GLN A 837 -22.65 -9.03 -3.49
C GLN A 837 -23.54 -7.80 -3.31
N ALA A 838 -23.99 -7.17 -4.40
CA ALA A 838 -24.87 -6.02 -4.36
C ALA A 838 -26.21 -6.35 -3.71
N LEU A 839 -26.84 -7.44 -4.13
CA LEU A 839 -28.13 -7.88 -3.62
C LEU A 839 -28.03 -8.31 -2.16
N ASN A 840 -27.02 -9.12 -1.80
CA ASN A 840 -26.84 -9.57 -0.42
C ASN A 840 -26.53 -8.43 0.54
N HIS A 841 -25.73 -7.44 0.11
CA HIS A 841 -25.45 -6.27 0.94
C HIS A 841 -26.68 -5.37 1.07
N ALA A 842 -27.48 -5.20 0.02
CA ALA A 842 -28.74 -4.46 0.10
C ALA A 842 -29.77 -5.13 1.03
N LYS A 843 -29.87 -6.47 1.00
CA LYS A 843 -30.82 -7.24 1.80
C LYS A 843 -30.39 -7.43 3.25
N HIS A 844 -29.13 -7.81 3.47
CA HIS A 844 -28.63 -8.20 4.79
C HIS A 844 -27.65 -7.19 5.41
N GLY A 845 -27.18 -6.18 4.66
CA GLY A 845 -26.17 -5.22 5.13
C GLY A 845 -24.75 -5.80 5.25
N VAL A 846 -24.51 -6.99 4.68
CA VAL A 846 -23.27 -7.75 4.87
C VAL A 846 -22.66 -8.14 3.53
N ASP A 847 -21.33 -8.04 3.44
CA ASP A 847 -20.51 -8.43 2.31
C ASP A 847 -20.37 -9.95 2.20
N ILE A 848 -20.53 -10.51 0.99
CA ILE A 848 -20.53 -11.97 0.77
C ILE A 848 -19.16 -12.64 0.99
N LEU A 849 -18.07 -11.89 0.79
CA LEU A 849 -16.71 -12.45 0.88
C LEU A 849 -16.15 -12.34 2.29
N SER A 850 -16.25 -11.15 2.88
CA SER A 850 -15.74 -10.88 4.22
C SER A 850 -16.71 -11.26 5.33
N GLY A 851 -18.02 -11.31 5.03
CA GLY A 851 -19.06 -11.49 6.04
C GLY A 851 -19.15 -10.33 7.04
N THR A 852 -18.70 -9.14 6.63
CA THR A 852 -18.72 -7.91 7.45
C THR A 852 -19.65 -6.86 6.86
N ARG A 853 -19.96 -5.80 7.63
CA ARG A 853 -20.70 -4.63 7.11
C ARG A 853 -19.90 -3.81 6.09
N VAL A 854 -18.57 -3.96 6.10
CA VAL A 854 -17.65 -3.29 5.19
C VAL A 854 -17.62 -4.00 3.85
N ARG A 855 -17.92 -3.26 2.79
CA ARG A 855 -17.96 -3.81 1.44
C ARG A 855 -16.57 -4.07 0.88
N THR A 856 -16.41 -5.20 0.18
CA THR A 856 -15.19 -5.57 -0.54
C THR A 856 -15.24 -5.15 -2.01
N HIS A 857 -14.26 -4.41 -2.48
CA HIS A 857 -14.06 -4.09 -3.89
C HIS A 857 -13.17 -5.14 -4.56
N PHE A 858 -13.36 -5.33 -5.86
CA PHE A 858 -12.56 -6.28 -6.65
C PHE A 858 -11.41 -5.58 -7.38
N ALA A 859 -10.38 -6.37 -7.70
CA ALA A 859 -9.13 -5.90 -8.29
C ALA A 859 -8.37 -4.87 -7.43
N ARG A 860 -7.47 -4.11 -8.05
CA ARG A 860 -6.60 -3.15 -7.37
C ARG A 860 -7.28 -1.78 -7.30
N PRO A 861 -7.11 -1.02 -6.21
CA PRO A 861 -7.58 0.36 -6.15
C PRO A 861 -6.92 1.22 -7.24
N ASN A 862 -7.71 2.08 -7.89
CA ASN A 862 -7.16 3.15 -8.72
C ASN A 862 -6.67 4.28 -7.80
N TRP A 863 -5.39 4.23 -7.41
CA TRP A 863 -4.81 5.19 -6.48
C TRP A 863 -4.87 6.64 -6.98
N LYS A 864 -4.87 6.88 -8.30
CA LYS A 864 -5.02 8.24 -8.84
C LYS A 864 -6.39 8.81 -8.50
N GLU A 865 -7.45 8.04 -8.75
CA GLU A 865 -8.83 8.41 -8.42
C GLU A 865 -9.03 8.56 -6.92
N VAL A 866 -8.50 7.64 -6.11
CA VAL A 866 -8.57 7.70 -4.64
C VAL A 866 -7.96 9.00 -4.12
N PHE A 867 -6.75 9.36 -4.55
CA PHE A 867 -6.14 10.60 -4.08
C PHE A 867 -6.87 11.84 -4.62
N HIS A 868 -7.39 11.80 -5.86
CA HIS A 868 -8.20 12.91 -6.39
C HIS A 868 -9.49 13.10 -5.57
N LYS A 869 -10.19 12.00 -5.23
CA LYS A 869 -11.39 12.00 -4.36
C LYS A 869 -11.07 12.58 -2.98
N ILE A 870 -9.94 12.20 -2.40
CA ILE A 870 -9.53 12.69 -1.08
C ILE A 870 -9.12 14.17 -1.14
N ALA A 871 -8.39 14.58 -2.18
CA ALA A 871 -8.00 15.98 -2.37
C ALA A 871 -9.21 16.90 -2.59
N SER A 872 -10.22 16.46 -3.34
CA SER A 872 -11.44 17.24 -3.54
C SER A 872 -12.28 17.33 -2.26
N ARG A 873 -12.41 16.24 -1.50
CA ARG A 873 -13.18 16.20 -0.25
C ARG A 873 -12.57 17.05 0.86
N TYR A 874 -11.23 17.08 0.97
CA TYR A 874 -10.52 17.74 2.07
C TYR A 874 -9.59 18.83 1.56
N SER A 875 -10.18 19.88 0.97
CA SER A 875 -9.43 21.07 0.54
C SER A 875 -8.75 21.75 1.74
N TYR A 876 -7.52 22.24 1.54
CA TYR A 876 -6.71 22.95 2.55
C TYR A 876 -6.34 22.15 3.82
N SER A 877 -6.54 20.83 3.83
CA SER A 877 -6.19 19.96 4.95
C SER A 877 -4.81 19.31 4.76
N THR A 878 -4.16 18.92 5.86
CA THR A 878 -2.92 18.12 5.80
C THR A 878 -3.24 16.65 6.04
N ILE A 879 -2.95 15.82 5.04
CA ILE A 879 -3.30 14.41 5.00
C ILE A 879 -2.06 13.55 5.25
N GLY A 880 -2.12 12.72 6.28
CA GLY A 880 -1.08 11.74 6.58
C GLY A 880 -1.35 10.44 5.81
N VAL A 881 -0.51 10.14 4.82
CA VAL A 881 -0.58 8.89 4.05
C VAL A 881 0.36 7.87 4.69
N PHE A 882 -0.21 6.91 5.43
CA PHE A 882 0.56 5.85 6.09
C PHE A 882 0.44 4.57 5.30
N TYR A 883 1.58 4.01 4.88
CA TYR A 883 1.63 2.81 4.06
C TYR A 883 2.43 1.70 4.74
N CYS A 884 1.84 0.51 4.81
CA CYS A 884 2.50 -0.70 5.29
C CYS A 884 2.31 -1.86 4.30
N GLY A 885 3.41 -2.30 3.67
CA GLY A 885 3.38 -3.36 2.67
C GLY A 885 4.59 -3.38 1.72
N MET A 886 4.43 -4.08 0.59
CA MET A 886 5.47 -4.29 -0.42
C MET A 886 6.04 -2.97 -0.99
N PRO A 887 7.34 -2.87 -1.27
CA PRO A 887 7.98 -1.62 -1.67
C PRO A 887 7.57 -1.08 -3.05
N VAL A 888 6.94 -1.87 -3.92
CA VAL A 888 6.54 -1.45 -5.28
C VAL A 888 5.48 -0.36 -5.19
N LEU A 889 4.37 -0.64 -4.51
CA LEU A 889 3.27 0.31 -4.34
C LEU A 889 3.69 1.54 -3.53
N ALA A 890 4.61 1.38 -2.56
CA ALA A 890 5.14 2.53 -1.81
C ALA A 890 5.75 3.61 -2.71
N LYS A 891 6.43 3.23 -3.81
CA LYS A 891 7.01 4.20 -4.75
C LYS A 891 5.93 4.97 -5.50
N GLU A 892 4.88 4.26 -5.93
CA GLU A 892 3.75 4.84 -6.63
C GLU A 892 2.96 5.80 -5.73
N LEU A 893 2.58 5.37 -4.53
CA LEU A 893 1.90 6.22 -3.55
C LEU A 893 2.73 7.45 -3.17
N LYS A 894 4.04 7.29 -3.00
CA LYS A 894 4.94 8.42 -2.74
C LYS A 894 4.99 9.40 -3.92
N LYS A 895 4.99 8.89 -5.17
CA LYS A 895 4.94 9.73 -6.38
C LYS A 895 3.61 10.50 -6.46
N LEU A 896 2.48 9.80 -6.26
CA LEU A 896 1.14 10.41 -6.29
C LEU A 896 0.95 11.45 -5.17
N SER A 897 1.42 11.15 -3.96
CA SER A 897 1.38 12.09 -2.83
C SER A 897 2.08 13.40 -3.18
N LYS A 898 3.27 13.32 -3.79
CA LYS A 898 4.02 14.50 -4.24
C LYS A 898 3.31 15.24 -5.37
N GLU A 899 2.89 14.50 -6.38
CA GLU A 899 2.23 15.07 -7.56
C GLU A 899 0.96 15.84 -7.18
N LEU A 900 0.11 15.27 -6.32
CA LEU A 900 -1.15 15.88 -5.93
C LEU A 900 -0.98 16.96 -4.88
N SER A 901 0.02 16.88 -4.01
CA SER A 901 0.41 18.00 -3.14
C SER A 901 0.84 19.23 -3.94
N HIS A 902 1.40 19.03 -5.14
CA HIS A 902 1.79 20.14 -6.02
C HIS A 902 0.63 20.65 -6.89
N LYS A 903 -0.29 19.77 -7.28
CA LYS A 903 -1.41 20.10 -8.18
C LYS A 903 -2.63 20.66 -7.45
N THR A 904 -2.86 20.26 -6.21
CA THR A 904 -4.08 20.56 -5.44
C THR A 904 -3.81 21.47 -4.23
N SER A 905 -4.86 21.97 -3.58
CA SER A 905 -4.77 22.77 -2.34
C SER A 905 -4.48 21.92 -1.09
N THR A 906 -4.53 20.60 -1.22
CA THR A 906 -4.36 19.62 -0.14
C THR A 906 -2.92 19.14 -0.07
N ARG A 907 -2.35 19.05 1.13
CA ARG A 907 -0.97 18.57 1.34
C ARG A 907 -0.98 17.12 1.79
N PHE A 908 -0.28 16.26 1.06
CA PHE A 908 -0.11 14.83 1.39
C PHE A 908 1.31 14.57 1.90
N GLU A 909 1.41 13.98 3.10
CA GLU A 909 2.68 13.54 3.66
C GLU A 909 2.75 12.03 3.71
N PHE A 910 3.72 11.46 2.98
CA PHE A 910 3.85 10.02 2.83
C PHE A 910 4.82 9.42 3.86
N HIS A 911 4.30 8.48 4.65
CA HIS A 911 5.02 7.71 5.66
C HIS A 911 4.98 6.23 5.30
N LYS A 912 6.15 5.59 5.35
CA LYS A 912 6.27 4.16 5.08
C LYS A 912 6.69 3.42 6.33
N GLU A 913 5.92 2.41 6.70
CA GLU A 913 6.28 1.41 7.68
C GLU A 913 7.29 0.39 7.11
N TYR A 914 8.24 -0.01 7.95
CA TYR A 914 9.29 -0.98 7.62
C TYR A 914 9.20 -2.15 8.60
N PHE A 915 8.25 -3.05 8.36
CA PHE A 915 8.12 -4.33 9.05
C PHE A 915 8.50 -5.49 8.14
#